data_AF-A0A9P8YBB6-F1
#
_entry.id   AF-A0A9P8YBB6-F1
#
_cell.length_a   1.000
_cell.length_b   1.000
_cell.length_c   1.000
_cell.angle_alpha   90.00
_cell.angle_beta   90.00
_cell.angle_gamma   90.00
#
_symmetry.space_group_name_H-M   'P 1'
#
loop_
_entity.id
_entity.type
_entity.pdbx_description
1 polymer ?
#
loop_
_entity_poly.entity_id
_entity_poly.type
_entity_poly.pdbx_seq_one_letter_code
_entity_poly.pdbx_strand_id
1 'polypeptide(L)'
;MRTRKSNQAKRYRPSDLDPTLGSDEEEIANVAPPGGEESEDGYRDEEAGGTESDAKDAQLDLVDSSESELEPEEEPAPSRRNAKPIAARPRKKEVPIQVASARALNAVPDYPLDPSAKWTRAYTGPLKRWTRFHDMVILLYGDRDNYSRIVSRITRAWWDFQVLPPRPVHQKHIDLSAYPWTASTYSEEQRARLGDRLRMHADNGGSRQSSAILTPEAAFSSFLPSTNAKLTALIGGHGYQKAYLTQQGSSIFLSEDGSPASITADDVPVSGGWLLDVGGIVVAINWAPSSSQRDQLLAMSVIPEADQAYQQDLSKAPTTSTQPEGSVQIWKFPVERGRDGTMRPSRRPPQLMHAVCSLWGRVARLQWCPIPIGHDEVASLLAILCADGKLRVVEAKMLGGSSDGWFERVQDAMVTLEIPNEHTVAITCFTWVNWNRIAVGCSDGSIALWSLFPCQMLQRHPIHCSSVIDIVSGYPSQPSYVTSLPIGGVLTLTDLNRPSAEMSYNANLSVSLQPNLLAWSEVLRGYLSMWPTNFTANSTVSFSGLTTFPQPRHIMTVESQVTCLAMSPCNPFLLVGTSDGSLWSTNVLRKIMGYREKVNKIRIFKHEYRPAQPSPDHGRSRGVVRITHGYLPEVNDHPRANFTGKQASENKKGKGKKAQKGSAKKAQRDVEDDGFDNMDEGGAMTFATGPLIIEDPHTRVTSIAWNPNALFSCWAAVAMGSGLVRVIDLGVDGLGDAMENSDSPENSDEDMPDVDNEDA
;
A
#
# COMPACT_ATOMS: atom_id res chain seq x y z
N MET A 1 -17.07 -40.34 -20.29
CA MET A 1 -18.46 -40.71 -20.68
C MET A 1 -19.04 -41.65 -19.60
N ARG A 2 -20.36 -41.66 -19.35
CA ARG A 2 -21.11 -42.51 -18.37
C ARG A 2 -20.93 -42.26 -16.85
N THR A 3 -21.72 -41.31 -16.35
CA THR A 3 -22.74 -41.48 -15.27
C THR A 3 -22.55 -42.54 -14.16
N ARG A 4 -22.51 -42.07 -12.90
CA ARG A 4 -22.80 -42.87 -11.69
C ARG A 4 -24.27 -43.35 -11.65
N LYS A 5 -24.52 -44.49 -11.01
CA LYS A 5 -25.81 -44.85 -10.37
C LYS A 5 -25.63 -44.95 -8.85
N SER A 6 -26.75 -44.98 -8.14
CA SER A 6 -26.87 -44.54 -6.74
C SER A 6 -27.06 -45.70 -5.73
N ASN A 7 -26.64 -45.42 -4.49
CA ASN A 7 -27.07 -45.95 -3.19
C ASN A 7 -27.17 -47.47 -2.95
N GLN A 8 -26.40 -47.95 -1.96
CA GLN A 8 -26.84 -48.71 -0.75
C GLN A 8 -25.59 -48.82 0.17
N ALA A 9 -25.55 -48.28 1.40
CA ALA A 9 -26.30 -48.65 2.60
C ALA A 9 -25.96 -50.06 3.17
N LYS A 10 -24.88 -50.16 3.98
CA LYS A 10 -24.88 -50.63 5.39
C LYS A 10 -23.46 -50.76 5.99
N ARG A 11 -23.37 -50.65 7.32
CA ARG A 11 -22.17 -50.92 8.16
C ARG A 11 -21.98 -52.43 8.38
N TYR A 12 -20.74 -52.89 8.59
CA TYR A 12 -20.23 -53.72 9.70
C TYR A 12 -18.67 -53.59 9.65
N ARG A 13 -18.01 -53.04 10.68
CA ARG A 13 -17.33 -53.64 11.86
C ARG A 13 -16.05 -54.44 11.56
N PRO A 14 -14.96 -54.26 12.34
CA PRO A 14 -13.64 -54.79 11.99
C PRO A 14 -13.44 -56.17 12.63
N SER A 15 -13.99 -57.20 11.98
CA SER A 15 -13.77 -58.62 12.31
C SER A 15 -13.49 -59.47 11.07
N ASP A 16 -13.09 -58.82 9.98
CA ASP A 16 -12.54 -59.43 8.77
C ASP A 16 -11.01 -59.16 8.83
N LEU A 17 -10.28 -59.76 9.78
CA LEU A 17 -9.65 -61.08 9.65
C LEU A 17 -8.81 -61.23 8.35
N ASP A 18 -7.74 -60.45 8.31
CA ASP A 18 -6.44 -60.83 7.73
C ASP A 18 -5.95 -62.13 8.40
N PRO A 19 -5.47 -63.17 7.68
CA PRO A 19 -4.11 -63.14 7.12
C PRO A 19 -3.92 -63.88 5.76
N THR A 20 -2.83 -63.57 5.02
CA THR A 20 -1.73 -64.52 4.66
C THR A 20 -0.92 -64.08 3.42
N LEU A 21 0.37 -64.47 3.41
CA LEU A 21 1.38 -64.41 2.32
C LEU A 21 1.91 -62.99 1.98
N GLY A 22 3.21 -62.70 2.12
CA GLY A 22 4.31 -63.47 2.70
C GLY A 22 5.69 -63.01 2.19
N SER A 23 6.74 -63.44 2.91
CA SER A 23 8.15 -63.50 2.49
C SER A 23 8.96 -62.20 2.42
N ASP A 24 10.23 -62.09 2.84
CA ASP A 24 11.14 -62.83 3.77
C ASP A 24 12.43 -61.94 3.88
N GLU A 25 13.46 -62.09 4.73
CA GLU A 25 13.83 -62.97 5.86
C GLU A 25 14.82 -62.13 6.74
N GLU A 26 14.84 -62.22 8.09
CA GLU A 26 15.90 -62.84 8.95
C GLU A 26 16.38 -61.76 9.96
N GLU A 27 16.76 -62.03 11.23
CA GLU A 27 16.51 -63.10 12.21
C GLU A 27 16.76 -62.48 13.62
N ILE A 28 15.93 -62.70 14.66
CA ILE A 28 16.14 -63.66 15.79
C ILE A 28 17.41 -63.35 16.66
N ALA A 29 17.41 -63.27 18.01
CA ALA A 29 16.50 -63.86 19.00
C ALA A 29 16.45 -63.12 20.39
N ASN A 30 15.26 -63.16 21.00
CA ASN A 30 14.94 -63.62 22.37
C ASN A 30 15.42 -62.93 23.68
N VAL A 31 14.52 -63.12 24.66
CA VAL A 31 14.63 -63.13 26.14
C VAL A 31 14.25 -61.84 26.89
N ALA A 32 13.28 -62.01 27.79
CA ALA A 32 12.94 -61.16 28.93
C ALA A 32 12.60 -62.10 30.12
N PRO A 33 12.47 -61.62 31.37
CA PRO A 33 13.04 -60.45 32.06
C PRO A 33 14.10 -60.98 33.09
N PRO A 34 14.24 -60.56 34.38
CA PRO A 34 13.93 -59.30 35.10
C PRO A 34 15.07 -58.74 35.99
N GLY A 35 14.85 -57.57 36.60
CA GLY A 35 15.37 -57.23 37.94
C GLY A 35 16.39 -56.08 38.06
N GLY A 36 16.47 -55.50 39.27
CA GLY A 36 17.48 -54.54 39.76
C GLY A 36 17.25 -53.08 39.32
N GLU A 37 17.06 -52.07 40.18
CA GLU A 37 17.95 -51.58 41.26
C GLU A 37 19.38 -51.35 40.70
N GLU A 38 19.98 -50.15 40.73
CA GLU A 38 20.04 -49.12 41.78
C GLU A 38 20.27 -47.72 41.12
N SER A 39 19.53 -46.67 41.49
CA SER A 39 19.89 -45.60 42.47
C SER A 39 20.91 -44.54 41.98
N GLU A 40 20.54 -43.26 42.08
CA GLU A 40 21.26 -42.38 43.02
C GLU A 40 20.34 -41.25 43.54
N ASP A 41 20.45 -41.05 44.85
CA ASP A 41 19.60 -40.26 45.73
C ASP A 41 19.56 -38.74 45.49
N GLY A 42 18.53 -38.09 46.05
CA GLY A 42 18.39 -36.63 46.02
C GLY A 42 17.34 -36.05 46.98
N TYR A 43 17.07 -36.71 48.11
CA TYR A 43 16.12 -36.23 49.13
C TYR A 43 16.44 -34.82 49.67
N ARG A 44 15.41 -33.96 49.77
CA ARG A 44 14.92 -33.54 51.11
C ARG A 44 13.57 -32.82 51.11
N ASP A 45 12.73 -33.22 52.05
CA ASP A 45 11.50 -32.56 52.48
C ASP A 45 11.76 -31.37 53.43
N GLU A 46 10.76 -30.51 53.58
CA GLU A 46 10.01 -30.18 54.82
C GLU A 46 9.02 -29.04 54.46
N GLU A 47 7.71 -29.16 54.64
CA GLU A 47 6.94 -29.04 55.90
C GLU A 47 7.24 -27.74 56.68
N ALA A 48 6.29 -26.99 57.28
CA ALA A 48 4.84 -27.09 57.43
C ALA A 48 4.24 -25.66 57.30
N GLY A 49 2.98 -25.32 57.56
CA GLY A 49 1.85 -25.96 58.22
C GLY A 49 0.70 -24.94 58.33
N GLY A 50 -0.52 -25.38 58.60
CA GLY A 50 -1.69 -24.49 58.64
C GLY A 50 -1.83 -23.66 59.92
N THR A 51 -2.56 -22.55 59.85
CA THR A 51 -3.21 -21.90 61.00
C THR A 51 -4.53 -21.26 60.57
N GLU A 52 -5.57 -21.43 61.39
CA GLU A 52 -6.81 -20.65 61.34
C GLU A 52 -6.58 -19.25 61.96
N SER A 53 -7.35 -18.23 61.58
CA SER A 53 -8.01 -17.31 62.52
C SER A 53 -8.84 -16.20 61.87
N ASP A 54 -9.80 -15.70 62.65
CA ASP A 54 -10.87 -14.74 62.36
C ASP A 54 -10.48 -13.28 62.05
N ALA A 55 -11.40 -12.62 61.33
CA ALA A 55 -11.85 -11.22 61.45
C ALA A 55 -10.85 -10.05 61.22
N LYS A 56 -11.22 -8.96 60.51
CA LYS A 56 -12.28 -7.99 60.89
C LYS A 56 -12.69 -7.03 59.75
N ASP A 57 -13.81 -6.35 59.99
CA ASP A 57 -14.43 -5.29 59.17
C ASP A 57 -13.69 -3.93 59.12
N ALA A 58 -14.21 -3.05 58.25
CA ALA A 58 -14.03 -1.59 58.14
C ALA A 58 -12.69 -1.11 57.56
N GLN A 59 -12.59 0.04 56.88
CA GLN A 59 -13.46 1.23 56.84
C GLN A 59 -13.35 1.90 55.43
N LEU A 60 -14.45 2.29 54.76
CA LEU A 60 -14.91 3.68 54.56
C LEU A 60 -13.76 4.73 54.50
N ASP A 61 -13.70 5.61 53.49
CA ASP A 61 -14.52 6.82 53.50
C ASP A 61 -14.94 7.38 52.13
N LEU A 62 -16.06 8.10 52.14
CA LEU A 62 -16.50 9.05 51.11
C LEU A 62 -15.86 10.42 51.34
N VAL A 63 -15.78 11.24 50.29
CA VAL A 63 -16.02 12.69 50.42
C VAL A 63 -17.06 13.10 49.38
N ASP A 64 -18.10 13.75 49.87
CA ASP A 64 -19.20 14.36 49.12
C ASP A 64 -19.13 15.88 49.33
N SER A 65 -19.58 16.66 48.34
CA SER A 65 -19.97 18.05 48.55
C SER A 65 -20.96 18.51 47.46
N SER A 66 -22.21 18.60 47.90
CA SER A 66 -23.39 19.06 47.18
C SER A 66 -23.52 20.59 47.16
N GLU A 67 -24.40 21.11 46.30
CA GLU A 67 -25.26 22.24 46.66
C GLU A 67 -26.62 22.17 45.91
N SER A 68 -27.67 22.67 46.54
CA SER A 68 -29.10 22.61 46.16
C SER A 68 -29.62 24.02 45.78
N GLU A 69 -30.90 24.36 45.52
CA GLU A 69 -32.23 23.73 45.65
C GLU A 69 -33.28 24.55 44.83
N LEU A 70 -34.57 24.13 44.89
CA LEU A 70 -35.84 24.91 44.81
C LEU A 70 -36.87 24.51 43.70
N GLU A 71 -38.03 24.02 44.15
CA GLU A 71 -39.34 24.05 43.44
C GLU A 71 -40.20 25.25 43.99
N PRO A 72 -41.51 25.47 43.63
CA PRO A 72 -42.62 24.63 44.15
C PRO A 72 -44.00 24.60 43.39
N GLU A 73 -44.90 23.73 43.90
CA GLU A 73 -46.41 23.71 43.93
C GLU A 73 -47.35 23.38 42.72
N GLU A 74 -48.02 22.22 42.86
CA GLU A 74 -49.48 21.90 42.81
C GLU A 74 -50.37 21.87 41.52
N GLU A 75 -51.49 21.13 41.65
CA GLU A 75 -52.32 20.41 40.63
C GLU A 75 -53.67 21.13 40.27
N PRO A 76 -54.60 20.66 39.36
CA PRO A 76 -55.06 19.27 39.16
C PRO A 76 -55.49 18.77 37.74
N ALA A 77 -55.81 17.47 37.68
CA ALA A 77 -56.11 16.63 36.49
C ALA A 77 -57.43 16.91 35.71
N PRO A 78 -57.68 16.23 34.55
CA PRO A 78 -58.58 15.06 34.63
C PRO A 78 -58.40 13.88 33.62
N SER A 79 -59.06 12.77 34.00
CA SER A 79 -59.59 11.67 33.18
C SER A 79 -58.72 10.44 32.86
N ARG A 80 -59.13 9.30 33.44
CA ARG A 80 -58.57 7.96 33.21
C ARG A 80 -59.10 7.35 31.90
N ARG A 81 -58.23 6.77 31.07
CA ARG A 81 -58.59 5.74 30.08
C ARG A 81 -57.78 4.46 30.36
N ASN A 82 -58.49 3.33 30.42
CA ASN A 82 -57.93 2.05 30.85
C ASN A 82 -56.88 1.52 29.87
N ALA A 83 -55.66 1.27 30.36
CA ALA A 83 -54.62 0.57 29.61
C ALA A 83 -54.86 -0.95 29.61
N LYS A 84 -54.55 -1.61 28.48
CA LYS A 84 -54.64 -3.07 28.34
C LYS A 84 -53.49 -3.75 29.10
N PRO A 85 -53.69 -4.97 29.65
CA PRO A 85 -52.63 -5.67 30.37
C PRO A 85 -51.45 -6.02 29.44
N ILE A 86 -50.24 -5.61 29.85
CA ILE A 86 -49.00 -5.95 29.16
C ILE A 86 -48.68 -7.42 29.46
N ALA A 87 -48.59 -8.25 28.43
CA ALA A 87 -48.21 -9.65 28.57
C ALA A 87 -46.76 -9.78 29.04
N ALA A 88 -46.53 -10.62 30.06
CA ALA A 88 -45.20 -10.83 30.64
C ALA A 88 -44.21 -11.38 29.59
N ARG A 89 -43.04 -10.74 29.47
CA ARG A 89 -41.93 -11.28 28.69
C ARG A 89 -41.44 -12.60 29.32
N PRO A 90 -41.26 -13.68 28.55
CA PRO A 90 -40.66 -14.90 29.09
C PRO A 90 -39.20 -14.64 29.49
N ARG A 91 -38.82 -15.05 30.71
CA ARG A 91 -37.43 -15.00 31.19
C ARG A 91 -36.54 -15.79 30.23
N LYS A 92 -35.45 -15.19 29.76
CA LYS A 92 -34.38 -15.93 29.07
C LYS A 92 -33.83 -16.97 30.05
N LYS A 93 -33.67 -18.22 29.60
CA LYS A 93 -32.82 -19.17 30.34
C LYS A 93 -31.39 -18.67 30.28
N GLU A 94 -30.76 -18.60 31.44
CA GLU A 94 -29.32 -18.39 31.55
C GLU A 94 -28.59 -19.58 30.91
N VAL A 95 -27.61 -19.29 30.08
CA VAL A 95 -26.62 -20.27 29.63
C VAL A 95 -25.52 -20.26 30.69
N PRO A 96 -25.01 -21.42 31.15
CA PRO A 96 -23.92 -21.44 32.12
C PRO A 96 -22.73 -20.66 31.57
N ILE A 97 -22.33 -19.61 32.29
CA ILE A 97 -21.08 -18.93 32.01
C ILE A 97 -19.98 -19.91 32.43
N GLN A 98 -19.31 -20.51 31.45
CA GLN A 98 -18.01 -21.13 31.73
C GLN A 98 -17.10 -20.02 32.21
N VAL A 99 -16.73 -20.08 33.49
CA VAL A 99 -15.73 -19.20 34.08
C VAL A 99 -14.43 -19.45 33.32
N ALA A 100 -14.05 -18.50 32.46
CA ALA A 100 -12.74 -18.52 31.84
C ALA A 100 -11.73 -18.33 32.98
N SER A 101 -10.99 -19.40 33.31
CA SER A 101 -9.83 -19.28 34.19
C SER A 101 -8.89 -18.24 33.58
N ALA A 102 -8.31 -17.39 34.43
CA ALA A 102 -7.36 -16.39 34.01
C ALA A 102 -6.08 -17.08 33.51
N ARG A 103 -6.05 -17.46 32.23
CA ARG A 103 -4.82 -17.82 31.53
C ARG A 103 -3.99 -16.54 31.39
N ALA A 104 -2.75 -16.59 31.85
CA ALA A 104 -1.78 -15.53 31.66
C ALA A 104 -1.69 -15.14 30.17
N LEU A 105 -1.46 -13.85 29.88
CA LEU A 105 -1.44 -13.30 28.51
C LEU A 105 -0.53 -14.06 27.52
N ASN A 106 0.45 -14.79 28.03
CA ASN A 106 1.51 -15.45 27.26
C ASN A 106 1.31 -16.98 27.12
N ALA A 107 0.18 -17.55 27.58
CA ALA A 107 -0.07 -18.98 27.51
C ALA A 107 -0.43 -19.43 26.07
N VAL A 108 0.52 -20.04 25.38
CA VAL A 108 0.31 -20.63 24.05
C VAL A 108 -0.71 -21.78 24.15
N PRO A 109 -1.82 -21.76 23.39
CA PRO A 109 -2.79 -22.86 23.39
C PRO A 109 -2.27 -24.06 22.60
N ASP A 110 -2.63 -25.27 23.05
CA ASP A 110 -2.25 -26.53 22.40
C ASP A 110 -2.72 -26.57 20.93
N TYR A 111 -1.84 -27.08 20.06
CA TYR A 111 -2.14 -27.19 18.63
C TYR A 111 -3.21 -28.28 18.39
N PRO A 112 -4.34 -27.98 17.73
CA PRO A 112 -5.39 -28.97 17.49
C PRO A 112 -4.93 -30.01 16.46
N LEU A 113 -4.66 -31.23 16.92
CA LEU A 113 -4.19 -32.36 16.11
C LEU A 113 -5.29 -33.06 15.29
N ASP A 114 -6.55 -32.65 15.43
CA ASP A 114 -7.69 -33.26 14.72
C ASP A 114 -7.92 -32.57 13.36
N PRO A 115 -7.64 -33.25 12.22
CA PRO A 115 -7.84 -32.67 10.89
C PRO A 115 -9.31 -32.45 10.52
N SER A 116 -10.27 -33.00 11.27
CA SER A 116 -11.70 -32.76 11.10
C SER A 116 -12.19 -31.52 11.85
N ALA A 117 -11.41 -31.02 12.83
CA ALA A 117 -11.72 -29.80 13.56
C ALA A 117 -11.45 -28.57 12.68
N LYS A 118 -12.51 -28.04 12.03
CA LYS A 118 -12.48 -26.80 11.20
C LYS A 118 -11.93 -25.55 11.93
N TRP A 119 -11.61 -25.63 13.23
CA TRP A 119 -10.93 -24.58 14.00
C TRP A 119 -9.50 -24.27 13.55
N THR A 120 -8.84 -25.14 12.77
CA THR A 120 -7.54 -24.83 12.15
C THR A 120 -7.57 -23.61 11.22
N ARG A 121 -8.76 -23.10 10.83
CA ARG A 121 -8.95 -21.83 10.10
C ARG A 121 -9.57 -20.70 10.95
N ALA A 122 -9.90 -20.94 12.22
CA ALA A 122 -10.49 -19.94 13.10
C ALA A 122 -9.39 -19.14 13.78
N TYR A 123 -9.08 -17.95 13.26
CA TYR A 123 -8.11 -17.03 13.86
C TYR A 123 -8.45 -16.70 15.33
N THR A 124 -7.59 -17.12 16.25
CA THR A 124 -7.69 -16.89 17.71
C THR A 124 -6.80 -15.76 18.22
N GLY A 125 -6.16 -14.99 17.34
CA GLY A 125 -5.33 -13.85 17.73
C GLY A 125 -6.13 -12.59 18.12
N PRO A 126 -5.43 -11.50 18.47
CA PRO A 126 -6.05 -10.30 19.04
C PRO A 126 -6.84 -9.43 18.04
N LEU A 127 -6.54 -9.48 16.74
CA LEU A 127 -7.20 -8.68 15.69
C LEU A 127 -8.56 -9.26 15.28
N LYS A 128 -9.55 -9.18 16.16
CA LYS A 128 -10.93 -9.54 15.84
C LYS A 128 -11.56 -8.48 14.94
N ARG A 129 -12.51 -8.87 14.09
CA ARG A 129 -13.29 -7.93 13.24
C ARG A 129 -14.07 -6.87 14.05
N TRP A 130 -14.22 -7.09 15.36
CA TRP A 130 -14.93 -6.23 16.30
C TRP A 130 -14.04 -5.69 17.45
N THR A 131 -12.72 -5.77 17.31
CA THR A 131 -11.77 -5.02 18.16
C THR A 131 -12.11 -3.53 18.13
N ARG A 132 -12.11 -2.85 19.28
CA ARG A 132 -12.47 -1.41 19.37
C ARG A 132 -11.33 -0.54 18.85
N PHE A 133 -11.61 0.74 18.61
CA PHE A 133 -10.61 1.70 18.11
C PHE A 133 -9.37 1.75 19.01
N HIS A 134 -9.53 1.95 20.33
CA HIS A 134 -8.43 2.02 21.28
C HIS A 134 -7.57 0.74 21.28
N ASP A 135 -8.19 -0.43 21.42
CA ASP A 135 -7.50 -1.73 21.31
C ASP A 135 -6.78 -1.88 19.95
N MET A 136 -7.32 -1.32 18.86
CA MET A 136 -6.69 -1.33 17.54
C MET A 136 -5.43 -0.48 17.49
N VAL A 137 -5.43 0.69 18.13
CA VAL A 137 -4.27 1.58 18.23
C VAL A 137 -3.15 0.88 18.99
N ILE A 138 -3.46 0.29 20.16
CA ILE A 138 -2.49 -0.48 20.95
C ILE A 138 -1.92 -1.64 20.13
N LEU A 139 -2.75 -2.39 19.39
CA LEU A 139 -2.28 -3.51 18.57
C LEU A 139 -1.43 -3.09 17.36
N LEU A 140 -1.70 -1.93 16.74
CA LEU A 140 -0.99 -1.48 15.54
C LEU A 140 0.28 -0.69 15.83
N TYR A 141 0.34 0.03 16.96
CA TYR A 141 1.44 0.96 17.28
C TYR A 141 2.16 0.62 18.59
N GLY A 142 1.51 -0.11 19.51
CA GLY A 142 2.00 -0.36 20.86
C GLY A 142 1.38 0.58 21.90
N ASP A 143 1.61 0.26 23.18
CA ASP A 143 1.01 0.93 24.34
C ASP A 143 1.91 2.08 24.85
N ARG A 144 2.19 3.06 23.98
CA ARG A 144 2.96 4.27 24.32
C ARG A 144 2.07 5.51 24.25
N ASP A 145 2.09 6.34 25.29
CA ASP A 145 1.23 7.53 25.38
C ASP A 145 1.44 8.52 24.22
N ASN A 146 2.71 8.76 23.84
CA ASN A 146 3.04 9.63 22.70
C ASN A 146 2.44 9.13 21.38
N TYR A 147 2.39 7.81 21.16
CA TYR A 147 1.77 7.21 19.97
C TYR A 147 0.25 7.39 19.97
N SER A 148 -0.41 7.28 21.14
CA SER A 148 -1.85 7.54 21.24
C SER A 148 -2.21 8.98 20.85
N ARG A 149 -1.38 9.96 21.27
CA ARG A 149 -1.51 11.38 20.93
C ARG A 149 -1.31 11.63 19.43
N ILE A 150 -0.26 11.04 18.83
CA ILE A 150 0.00 11.11 17.38
C ILE A 150 -1.18 10.53 16.60
N VAL A 151 -1.67 9.33 16.93
CA VAL A 151 -2.78 8.67 16.22
C VAL A 151 -4.09 9.45 16.38
N SER A 152 -4.31 10.10 17.52
CA SER A 152 -5.43 11.04 17.72
C SER A 152 -5.35 12.22 16.75
N ARG A 153 -4.18 12.87 16.60
CA ARG A 153 -3.95 13.95 15.61
C ARG A 153 -4.16 13.47 14.16
N ILE A 154 -3.59 12.32 13.79
CA ILE A 154 -3.78 11.67 12.49
C ILE A 154 -5.28 11.43 12.21
N THR A 155 -6.02 10.97 13.22
CA THR A 155 -7.45 10.72 13.10
C THR A 155 -8.23 12.02 12.91
N ARG A 156 -8.01 13.04 13.74
CA ARG A 156 -8.66 14.35 13.57
C ARG A 156 -8.37 14.99 12.20
N ALA A 157 -7.15 14.83 11.67
CA ALA A 157 -6.76 15.43 10.39
C ALA A 157 -7.40 14.78 9.16
N TRP A 158 -7.66 13.46 9.19
CA TRP A 158 -8.04 12.71 7.98
C TRP A 158 -9.28 11.83 8.11
N TRP A 159 -9.90 11.71 9.29
CA TRP A 159 -11.06 10.83 9.47
C TRP A 159 -12.24 11.20 8.56
N ASP A 160 -12.65 12.47 8.53
CA ASP A 160 -13.84 12.87 7.78
C ASP A 160 -13.67 12.76 6.26
N PHE A 161 -12.43 12.78 5.79
CA PHE A 161 -12.05 12.69 4.39
C PHE A 161 -12.03 11.24 3.89
N GLN A 162 -13.06 10.87 3.13
CA GLN A 162 -13.38 9.47 2.88
C GLN A 162 -12.60 8.84 1.71
N VAL A 163 -12.35 9.63 0.65
CA VAL A 163 -11.82 9.15 -0.63
C VAL A 163 -10.72 10.02 -1.24
N LEU A 164 -10.60 11.29 -0.85
CA LEU A 164 -9.58 12.23 -1.31
C LEU A 164 -9.04 13.04 -0.10
N PRO A 165 -7.76 13.44 -0.09
CA PRO A 165 -7.14 14.15 1.03
C PRO A 165 -7.60 15.61 1.13
N PRO A 166 -7.70 16.18 2.35
CA PRO A 166 -7.85 17.62 2.54
C PRO A 166 -6.58 18.37 2.15
N ARG A 167 -6.74 19.57 1.57
CA ARG A 167 -5.63 20.48 1.30
C ARG A 167 -4.98 20.95 2.62
N PRO A 168 -3.64 20.87 2.78
CA PRO A 168 -2.98 21.32 3.99
C PRO A 168 -2.88 22.85 4.02
N VAL A 169 -3.74 23.49 4.82
CA VAL A 169 -3.79 24.95 5.00
C VAL A 169 -3.01 25.39 6.25
N HIS A 170 -3.18 24.70 7.36
CA HIS A 170 -2.59 25.08 8.65
C HIS A 170 -1.20 24.46 8.86
N GLN A 171 -0.27 25.22 9.45
CA GLN A 171 1.09 24.74 9.74
C GLN A 171 1.10 23.43 10.54
N LYS A 172 0.29 23.33 11.61
CA LYS A 172 0.11 22.09 12.42
C LYS A 172 -0.22 20.85 11.58
N HIS A 173 -0.93 21.01 10.46
CA HIS A 173 -1.29 19.92 9.54
C HIS A 173 -0.19 19.66 8.50
N ILE A 174 0.51 20.70 8.04
CA ILE A 174 1.70 20.59 7.21
C ILE A 174 2.80 19.80 7.96
N ASP A 175 3.04 20.12 9.23
CA ASP A 175 4.04 19.45 10.08
C ASP A 175 3.69 17.97 10.30
N LEU A 176 2.41 17.69 10.63
CA LEU A 176 1.89 16.31 10.75
C LEU A 176 1.97 15.53 9.42
N SER A 177 1.85 16.24 8.29
CA SER A 177 1.96 15.65 6.95
C SER A 177 3.41 15.49 6.49
N ALA A 178 4.37 16.17 7.10
CA ALA A 178 5.78 16.02 6.74
C ALA A 178 6.34 14.71 7.34
N TYR A 179 6.35 14.61 8.67
CA TYR A 179 6.92 13.46 9.39
C TYR A 179 6.18 13.22 10.71
N PRO A 180 5.08 12.44 10.74
CA PRO A 180 4.24 12.29 11.93
C PRO A 180 4.89 11.48 13.08
N TRP A 181 5.97 10.74 12.81
CA TRP A 181 6.61 9.82 13.77
C TRP A 181 8.09 10.10 14.04
N THR A 182 8.64 11.21 13.55
CA THR A 182 10.02 11.63 13.83
C THR A 182 10.05 13.00 14.52
N ALA A 183 11.17 13.33 15.17
CA ALA A 183 11.41 14.69 15.65
C ALA A 183 11.33 15.73 14.50
N SER A 184 10.95 16.96 14.82
CA SER A 184 10.83 18.08 13.86
C SER A 184 12.17 18.45 13.22
N THR A 185 13.27 18.35 13.98
CA THR A 185 14.65 18.61 13.52
C THR A 185 15.19 17.58 12.53
N TYR A 186 14.58 16.38 12.47
CA TYR A 186 15.12 15.22 11.75
C TYR A 186 15.51 15.54 10.30
N SER A 187 14.65 16.24 9.55
CA SER A 187 14.90 16.57 8.14
C SER A 187 16.11 17.50 7.96
N GLU A 188 16.31 18.44 8.89
CA GLU A 188 17.43 19.39 8.86
C GLU A 188 18.74 18.72 9.27
N GLU A 189 18.71 17.87 10.30
CA GLU A 189 19.85 17.07 10.73
C GLU A 189 20.34 16.11 9.63
N GLN A 190 19.43 15.36 9.00
CA GLN A 190 19.82 14.47 7.90
C GLN A 190 20.37 15.26 6.70
N ARG A 191 19.82 16.45 6.41
CA ARG A 191 20.33 17.35 5.36
C ARG A 191 21.74 17.85 5.66
N ALA A 192 22.00 18.27 6.89
CA ALA A 192 23.33 18.69 7.33
C ALA A 192 24.34 17.55 7.20
N ARG A 193 24.01 16.36 7.74
CA ARG A 193 24.85 15.15 7.67
C ARG A 193 25.16 14.73 6.23
N LEU A 194 24.18 14.77 5.33
CA LEU A 194 24.36 14.50 3.90
C LEU A 194 25.26 15.54 3.22
N GLY A 195 25.02 16.83 3.47
CA GLY A 195 25.83 17.92 2.92
C GLY A 195 27.30 17.87 3.36
N ASP A 196 27.55 17.59 4.64
CA ASP A 196 28.90 17.40 5.18
C ASP A 196 29.61 16.20 4.53
N ARG A 197 28.89 15.09 4.32
CA ARG A 197 29.44 13.88 3.72
C ARG A 197 29.72 14.01 2.24
N LEU A 198 28.88 14.73 1.49
CA LEU A 198 29.15 15.07 0.10
C LEU A 198 30.37 15.99 -0.04
N ARG A 199 30.53 16.98 0.85
CA ARG A 199 31.75 17.81 0.91
C ARG A 199 33.00 16.97 1.18
N MET A 200 33.00 16.17 2.26
CA MET A 200 34.10 15.24 2.56
C MET A 200 34.42 14.27 1.41
N HIS A 201 33.41 13.79 0.69
CA HIS A 201 33.62 12.91 -0.46
C HIS A 201 34.28 13.65 -1.64
N ALA A 202 33.83 14.87 -1.92
CA ALA A 202 34.39 15.72 -2.98
C ALA A 202 35.82 16.19 -2.69
N ASP A 203 36.18 16.38 -1.41
CA ASP A 203 37.51 16.78 -0.94
C ASP A 203 38.50 15.61 -0.93
N ASN A 204 38.06 14.42 -0.50
CA ASN A 204 38.90 13.21 -0.44
C ASN A 204 39.18 12.56 -1.81
N GLY A 205 38.92 13.26 -2.92
CA GLY A 205 39.10 12.72 -4.27
C GLY A 205 38.13 11.58 -4.63
N GLY A 206 36.94 11.55 -3.99
CA GLY A 206 35.88 10.60 -4.31
C GLY A 206 35.45 10.69 -5.78
N SER A 207 34.91 9.58 -6.31
CA SER A 207 34.56 9.50 -7.73
C SER A 207 33.45 10.48 -8.07
N ARG A 208 33.79 11.51 -8.82
CA ARG A 208 32.82 12.50 -9.31
C ARG A 208 32.15 11.96 -10.57
N GLN A 209 30.87 12.25 -10.73
CA GLN A 209 30.14 11.94 -11.95
C GLN A 209 30.85 12.51 -13.18
N SER A 210 31.16 11.63 -14.13
CA SER A 210 31.74 11.99 -15.43
C SER A 210 30.62 12.09 -16.46
N SER A 211 30.34 13.28 -16.97
CA SER A 211 29.30 13.49 -17.99
C SER A 211 29.80 14.36 -19.14
N ALA A 212 29.25 14.10 -20.34
CA ALA A 212 29.45 14.92 -21.53
C ALA A 212 28.13 15.60 -21.90
N ILE A 213 28.17 16.91 -22.11
CA ILE A 213 27.00 17.70 -22.52
C ILE A 213 26.56 17.23 -23.92
N LEU A 214 25.25 17.05 -24.11
CA LEU A 214 24.60 16.77 -25.39
C LEU A 214 23.84 18.00 -25.88
N THR A 215 23.67 18.14 -27.20
CA THR A 215 22.62 19.02 -27.73
C THR A 215 21.25 18.34 -27.60
N PRO A 216 20.14 19.08 -27.57
CA PRO A 216 18.81 18.49 -27.52
C PRO A 216 18.57 17.50 -28.68
N GLU A 217 19.00 17.84 -29.90
CA GLU A 217 18.82 16.99 -31.09
C GLU A 217 19.53 15.65 -30.93
N ALA A 218 20.78 15.65 -30.43
CA ALA A 218 21.56 14.44 -30.19
C ALA A 218 20.96 13.56 -29.07
N ALA A 219 20.30 14.18 -28.09
CA ALA A 219 19.60 13.47 -27.03
C ALA A 219 18.29 12.83 -27.55
N PHE A 220 17.48 13.57 -28.32
CA PHE A 220 16.23 13.07 -28.92
C PHE A 220 16.43 12.11 -30.10
N SER A 221 17.58 12.12 -30.78
CA SER A 221 17.90 11.15 -31.84
C SER A 221 18.33 9.78 -31.30
N SER A 222 18.91 9.75 -30.09
CA SER A 222 19.68 8.59 -29.61
C SER A 222 19.20 8.02 -28.27
N PHE A 223 18.71 8.84 -27.34
CA PHE A 223 18.45 8.40 -25.95
C PHE A 223 17.02 8.61 -25.47
N LEU A 224 16.38 9.74 -25.83
CA LEU A 224 14.98 9.97 -25.51
C LEU A 224 14.11 9.33 -26.60
N PRO A 225 13.03 8.60 -26.24
CA PRO A 225 12.06 8.14 -27.23
C PRO A 225 11.51 9.34 -27.99
N SER A 226 11.51 9.31 -29.31
CA SER A 226 10.95 10.38 -30.15
C SER A 226 9.79 9.88 -30.99
N THR A 227 8.62 10.53 -30.86
CA THR A 227 7.44 10.22 -31.66
C THR A 227 6.98 11.43 -32.46
N ASN A 228 7.38 11.48 -33.73
CA ASN A 228 6.91 12.48 -34.71
C ASN A 228 5.41 12.33 -35.07
N ALA A 229 4.69 11.47 -34.36
CA ALA A 229 3.32 11.07 -34.65
C ALA A 229 2.37 11.66 -33.60
N LYS A 230 1.27 12.28 -34.04
CA LYS A 230 0.37 13.00 -33.14
C LYS A 230 -0.68 12.07 -32.51
N LEU A 231 -1.04 12.34 -31.27
CA LEU A 231 -2.07 11.61 -30.52
C LEU A 231 -3.31 12.52 -30.37
N THR A 232 -4.51 11.96 -30.55
CA THR A 232 -5.75 12.71 -30.36
C THR A 232 -6.33 12.39 -28.97
N ALA A 233 -6.50 13.38 -28.11
CA ALA A 233 -7.07 13.23 -26.78
C ALA A 233 -8.52 13.72 -26.73
N LEU A 234 -9.44 12.84 -26.33
CA LEU A 234 -10.84 13.17 -26.02
C LEU A 234 -10.94 13.48 -24.52
N ILE A 235 -11.12 14.77 -24.20
CA ILE A 235 -11.10 15.31 -22.84
C ILE A 235 -12.23 16.32 -22.62
N GLY A 236 -12.59 16.56 -21.36
CA GLY A 236 -13.80 17.28 -20.93
C GLY A 236 -14.79 16.40 -20.19
N GLY A 237 -15.83 17.03 -19.65
CA GLY A 237 -16.87 16.36 -18.86
C GLY A 237 -17.62 15.26 -19.62
N HIS A 238 -18.16 14.29 -18.87
CA HIS A 238 -18.87 13.14 -19.44
C HIS A 238 -20.04 13.57 -20.36
N GLY A 239 -20.03 13.10 -21.60
CA GLY A 239 -21.01 13.47 -22.64
C GLY A 239 -20.67 14.72 -23.45
N TYR A 240 -19.68 15.52 -23.06
CA TYR A 240 -19.28 16.78 -23.71
C TYR A 240 -17.78 16.85 -24.06
N GLN A 241 -17.12 15.69 -24.16
CA GLN A 241 -15.71 15.60 -24.53
C GLN A 241 -15.45 16.18 -25.92
N LYS A 242 -14.34 16.91 -26.06
CA LYS A 242 -13.83 17.44 -27.33
C LYS A 242 -12.49 16.82 -27.68
N ALA A 243 -12.17 16.78 -28.96
CA ALA A 243 -10.89 16.29 -29.45
C ALA A 243 -9.83 17.40 -29.42
N TYR A 244 -8.70 17.11 -28.79
CA TYR A 244 -7.52 17.97 -28.76
C TYR A 244 -6.33 17.19 -29.31
N LEU A 245 -5.52 17.84 -30.13
CA LEU A 245 -4.36 17.21 -30.75
C LEU A 245 -3.13 17.49 -29.88
N THR A 246 -2.53 16.42 -29.35
CA THR A 246 -1.28 16.49 -28.57
C THR A 246 -0.11 15.89 -29.36
N GLN A 247 1.07 16.39 -29.05
CA GLN A 247 2.35 15.93 -29.56
C GLN A 247 3.36 15.86 -28.41
N GLN A 248 4.43 15.11 -28.59
CA GLN A 248 5.50 15.01 -27.60
C GLN A 248 5.98 16.40 -27.13
N GLY A 249 6.13 16.54 -25.81
CA GLY A 249 6.55 17.77 -25.13
C GLY A 249 5.43 18.80 -24.95
N SER A 250 4.26 18.62 -25.56
CA SER A 250 3.11 19.50 -25.31
C SER A 250 2.30 19.06 -24.09
N SER A 251 1.69 20.03 -23.42
CA SER A 251 0.84 19.81 -22.25
C SER A 251 -0.46 20.58 -22.35
N ILE A 252 -1.53 20.02 -21.80
CA ILE A 252 -2.84 20.66 -21.68
C ILE A 252 -3.14 20.84 -20.18
N PHE A 253 -3.36 22.07 -19.72
CA PHE A 253 -3.85 22.31 -18.36
C PHE A 253 -5.34 21.98 -18.28
N LEU A 254 -5.72 21.16 -17.30
CA LEU A 254 -7.09 20.71 -17.04
C LEU A 254 -7.60 21.37 -15.76
N SER A 255 -8.83 21.89 -15.78
CA SER A 255 -9.59 22.21 -14.57
C SER A 255 -10.14 20.95 -13.88
N GLU A 256 -10.70 21.13 -12.69
CA GLU A 256 -11.29 20.07 -11.85
C GLU A 256 -12.32 19.19 -12.58
N ASP A 257 -13.15 19.78 -13.46
CA ASP A 257 -14.12 19.08 -14.30
C ASP A 257 -13.49 18.22 -15.42
N GLY A 258 -12.16 18.31 -15.58
CA GLY A 258 -11.40 17.64 -16.63
C GLY A 258 -11.47 18.29 -18.00
N SER A 259 -12.02 19.51 -18.13
CA SER A 259 -11.95 20.29 -19.37
C SER A 259 -10.66 21.13 -19.44
N PRO A 260 -10.17 21.47 -20.66
CA PRO A 260 -9.02 22.36 -20.79
C PRO A 260 -9.36 23.80 -20.36
N ALA A 261 -8.64 24.31 -19.37
CA ALA A 261 -8.82 25.69 -18.93
C ALA A 261 -8.28 26.67 -19.98
N SER A 262 -9.06 27.70 -20.31
CA SER A 262 -8.51 28.81 -21.12
C SER A 262 -7.51 29.60 -20.31
N ILE A 263 -6.38 29.95 -20.92
CA ILE A 263 -5.39 30.89 -20.35
C ILE A 263 -6.05 32.25 -20.04
N THR A 264 -7.12 32.62 -20.78
CA THR A 264 -7.78 33.93 -20.73
C THR A 264 -8.98 34.03 -19.77
N ALA A 265 -9.35 32.98 -19.04
CA ALA A 265 -10.44 33.04 -18.07
C ALA A 265 -9.94 33.59 -16.72
N ASP A 266 -10.79 34.32 -15.99
CA ASP A 266 -10.45 35.16 -14.83
C ASP A 266 -9.44 34.59 -13.81
N ASP A 267 -8.79 35.50 -13.07
CA ASP A 267 -7.74 35.31 -12.02
C ASP A 267 -8.21 34.55 -10.75
N VAL A 268 -9.10 33.58 -10.91
CA VAL A 268 -9.41 32.58 -9.89
C VAL A 268 -8.47 31.38 -10.12
N PRO A 269 -7.60 31.03 -9.16
CA PRO A 269 -6.78 29.83 -9.25
C PRO A 269 -7.70 28.60 -9.12
N VAL A 270 -7.90 27.88 -10.22
CA VAL A 270 -8.77 26.70 -10.29
C VAL A 270 -7.94 25.47 -9.90
N SER A 271 -8.47 24.62 -9.01
CA SER A 271 -7.92 23.28 -8.77
C SER A 271 -7.84 22.50 -10.08
N GLY A 272 -6.70 21.88 -10.36
CA GLY A 272 -6.44 21.35 -11.70
C GLY A 272 -5.16 20.55 -11.79
N GLY A 273 -4.55 20.58 -12.97
CA GLY A 273 -3.30 19.89 -13.25
C GLY A 273 -3.02 19.82 -14.73
N TRP A 274 -2.07 18.98 -15.14
CA TRP A 274 -1.63 18.90 -16.53
C TRP A 274 -1.79 17.49 -17.09
N LEU A 275 -2.17 17.41 -18.36
CA LEU A 275 -1.98 16.23 -19.20
C LEU A 275 -0.80 16.51 -20.13
N LEU A 276 0.32 15.83 -19.87
CA LEU A 276 1.59 15.96 -20.61
C LEU A 276 1.78 14.75 -21.52
N ASP A 277 2.15 14.96 -22.78
CA ASP A 277 2.59 13.89 -23.68
C ASP A 277 4.11 13.81 -23.69
N VAL A 278 4.68 12.75 -23.10
CA VAL A 278 6.15 12.57 -23.05
C VAL A 278 6.70 11.81 -24.25
N GLY A 279 5.83 11.30 -25.13
CA GLY A 279 6.20 10.66 -26.39
C GLY A 279 6.73 9.22 -26.30
N GLY A 280 6.58 8.54 -25.16
CA GLY A 280 6.98 7.13 -24.97
C GLY A 280 6.38 6.54 -23.69
N ILE A 281 6.51 5.23 -23.48
CA ILE A 281 5.91 4.53 -22.33
C ILE A 281 6.72 4.85 -21.07
N VAL A 282 6.08 5.43 -20.06
CA VAL A 282 6.72 5.72 -18.78
C VAL A 282 6.66 4.50 -17.87
N VAL A 283 7.80 4.01 -17.41
CA VAL A 283 7.90 2.79 -16.59
C VAL A 283 8.11 3.08 -15.09
N ALA A 284 8.72 4.22 -14.75
CA ALA A 284 8.92 4.65 -13.38
C ALA A 284 8.86 6.18 -13.27
N ILE A 285 8.21 6.69 -12.22
CA ILE A 285 8.13 8.12 -11.90
C ILE A 285 8.42 8.37 -10.42
N ASN A 286 9.08 9.48 -10.10
CA ASN A 286 9.35 9.86 -8.72
C ASN A 286 9.52 11.39 -8.58
N TRP A 287 8.79 11.99 -7.64
CA TRP A 287 8.90 13.42 -7.31
C TRP A 287 10.13 13.68 -6.45
N ALA A 288 10.85 14.77 -6.72
CA ALA A 288 11.99 15.17 -5.91
C ALA A 288 11.52 15.75 -4.57
N PRO A 289 12.11 15.33 -3.44
CA PRO A 289 12.01 16.06 -2.19
C PRO A 289 12.50 17.50 -2.34
N SER A 290 11.84 18.44 -1.68
CA SER A 290 12.14 19.88 -1.70
C SER A 290 11.79 20.49 -0.35
N SER A 291 12.73 21.22 0.26
CA SER A 291 12.46 22.11 1.39
C SER A 291 11.85 23.45 0.97
N SER A 292 11.71 23.70 -0.34
CA SER A 292 11.42 25.00 -0.93
C SER A 292 9.99 25.12 -1.45
N GLN A 293 9.41 26.31 -1.30
CA GLN A 293 8.15 26.75 -1.91
C GLN A 293 8.28 27.04 -3.43
N ARG A 294 9.11 26.28 -4.16
CA ARG A 294 9.40 26.48 -5.59
C ARG A 294 8.67 25.46 -6.47
N ASP A 295 8.81 25.64 -7.79
CA ASP A 295 8.35 24.70 -8.82
C ASP A 295 8.79 23.25 -8.49
N GLN A 296 7.90 22.28 -8.70
CA GLN A 296 8.11 20.89 -8.29
C GLN A 296 8.82 20.09 -9.39
N LEU A 297 9.67 19.12 -9.03
CA LEU A 297 10.45 18.33 -9.98
C LEU A 297 10.00 16.86 -10.00
N LEU A 298 9.77 16.32 -11.20
CA LEU A 298 9.40 14.92 -11.42
C LEU A 298 10.43 14.24 -12.33
N ALA A 299 11.07 13.18 -11.84
CA ALA A 299 11.91 12.30 -12.65
C ALA A 299 11.05 11.19 -13.25
N MET A 300 11.28 10.86 -14.53
CA MET A 300 10.54 9.87 -15.30
C MET A 300 11.48 9.04 -16.18
N SER A 301 11.42 7.71 -16.06
CA SER A 301 12.03 6.81 -17.04
C SER A 301 11.03 6.53 -18.15
N VAL A 302 11.42 6.81 -19.38
CA VAL A 302 10.56 6.72 -20.58
C VAL A 302 11.23 5.84 -21.61
N ILE A 303 10.54 4.79 -22.06
CA ILE A 303 11.02 3.85 -23.08
C ILE A 303 10.22 3.99 -24.38
N PRO A 304 10.79 3.64 -25.55
CA PRO A 304 10.04 3.56 -26.81
C PRO A 304 8.87 2.57 -26.74
N GLU A 305 7.77 2.87 -27.43
CA GLU A 305 6.61 1.96 -27.55
C GLU A 305 7.00 0.59 -28.17
N ALA A 306 8.03 0.57 -29.02
CA ALA A 306 8.57 -0.63 -29.65
C ALA A 306 9.14 -1.66 -28.66
N ASP A 307 9.62 -1.24 -27.49
CA ASP A 307 10.23 -2.12 -26.49
C ASP A 307 9.19 -3.05 -25.82
N GLN A 308 7.91 -2.71 -25.91
CA GLN A 308 6.78 -3.49 -25.39
C GLN A 308 5.79 -3.92 -26.49
N ALA A 309 6.17 -3.76 -27.76
CA ALA A 309 5.41 -4.28 -28.88
C ALA A 309 5.35 -5.82 -28.82
N TYR A 310 4.18 -6.40 -29.10
CA TYR A 310 4.03 -7.86 -29.12
C TYR A 310 4.90 -8.48 -30.22
N GLN A 311 5.87 -9.30 -29.81
CA GLN A 311 6.71 -10.06 -30.73
C GLN A 311 6.25 -11.52 -30.80
N GLN A 312 5.95 -11.99 -32.02
CA GLN A 312 5.64 -13.41 -32.26
C GLN A 312 6.83 -14.34 -32.07
N ASP A 313 8.05 -13.81 -32.21
CA ASP A 313 9.30 -14.55 -32.12
C ASP A 313 10.14 -13.98 -30.97
N LEU A 314 10.05 -14.64 -29.81
CA LEU A 314 10.74 -14.22 -28.59
C LEU A 314 12.27 -14.23 -28.72
N SER A 315 12.85 -14.90 -29.72
CA SER A 315 14.30 -14.85 -29.98
C SER A 315 14.77 -13.50 -30.53
N LYS A 316 13.84 -12.65 -31.00
CA LYS A 316 14.07 -11.29 -31.48
C LYS A 316 13.74 -10.21 -30.44
N ALA A 317 13.40 -10.63 -29.21
CA ALA A 317 13.13 -9.71 -28.11
C ALA A 317 14.36 -8.81 -27.85
N PRO A 318 14.18 -7.50 -27.58
CA PRO A 318 15.30 -6.62 -27.39
C PRO A 318 16.05 -7.01 -26.10
N THR A 319 17.33 -7.30 -26.23
CA THR A 319 18.24 -7.51 -25.10
C THR A 319 19.03 -6.24 -24.81
N THR A 320 19.61 -6.13 -23.61
CA THR A 320 20.48 -4.99 -23.22
C THR A 320 21.66 -4.79 -24.19
N SER A 321 22.15 -5.85 -24.83
CA SER A 321 23.19 -5.76 -25.89
C SER A 321 22.70 -5.19 -27.22
N THR A 322 21.38 -5.19 -27.47
CA THR A 322 20.75 -4.59 -28.67
C THR A 322 20.16 -3.21 -28.43
N GLN A 323 20.00 -2.81 -27.17
CA GLN A 323 19.44 -1.52 -26.75
C GLN A 323 20.25 -0.94 -25.58
N PRO A 324 21.49 -0.47 -25.82
CA PRO A 324 22.36 0.06 -24.78
C PRO A 324 21.87 1.40 -24.24
N GLU A 325 20.97 2.12 -24.92
CA GLU A 325 20.61 3.49 -24.56
C GLU A 325 19.61 3.52 -23.39
N GLY A 326 19.87 4.37 -22.40
CA GLY A 326 18.96 4.68 -21.31
C GLY A 326 18.79 6.19 -21.15
N SER A 327 17.61 6.62 -20.70
CA SER A 327 17.40 8.02 -20.30
C SER A 327 16.43 8.15 -19.13
N VAL A 328 16.65 9.19 -18.31
CA VAL A 328 15.70 9.70 -17.33
C VAL A 328 15.45 11.17 -17.63
N GLN A 329 14.17 11.53 -17.78
CA GLN A 329 13.73 12.89 -18.01
C GLN A 329 13.32 13.53 -16.67
N ILE A 330 13.79 14.74 -16.39
CA ILE A 330 13.48 15.53 -15.20
C ILE A 330 12.69 16.75 -15.63
N TRP A 331 11.43 16.79 -15.22
CA TRP A 331 10.45 17.80 -15.61
C TRP A 331 10.13 18.73 -14.43
N LYS A 332 10.05 20.02 -14.70
CA LYS A 332 9.64 21.06 -13.75
C LYS A 332 8.17 21.40 -13.96
N PHE A 333 7.39 21.29 -12.89
CA PHE A 333 5.97 21.57 -12.80
C PHE A 333 5.76 22.91 -12.08
N PRO A 334 5.32 23.97 -12.80
CA PRO A 334 5.29 25.30 -12.23
C PRO A 334 4.19 25.47 -11.18
N VAL A 335 4.54 26.14 -10.07
CA VAL A 335 3.62 26.35 -8.94
C VAL A 335 3.04 27.75 -8.97
N GLU A 336 1.84 27.91 -8.41
CA GLU A 336 1.18 29.18 -8.15
C GLU A 336 0.66 29.21 -6.71
N ARG A 337 0.72 30.37 -6.05
CA ARG A 337 0.22 30.53 -4.68
C ARG A 337 -1.16 31.16 -4.72
N GLY A 338 -2.15 30.44 -4.21
CA GLY A 338 -3.53 30.91 -4.09
C GLY A 338 -3.68 32.07 -3.10
N ARG A 339 -4.83 32.75 -3.17
CA ARG A 339 -5.17 33.88 -2.27
C ARG A 339 -5.34 33.43 -0.81
N ASP A 340 -5.70 32.17 -0.62
CA ASP A 340 -5.75 31.42 0.64
C ASP A 340 -4.36 31.02 1.17
N GLY A 341 -3.29 31.39 0.47
CA GLY A 341 -1.91 31.03 0.79
C GLY A 341 -1.52 29.62 0.36
N THR A 342 -2.44 28.81 -0.16
CA THR A 342 -2.21 27.41 -0.56
C THR A 342 -1.42 27.31 -1.85
N MET A 343 -0.69 26.21 -2.04
CA MET A 343 0.06 25.96 -3.27
C MET A 343 -0.81 25.16 -4.24
N ARG A 344 -0.96 25.65 -5.48
CA ARG A 344 -1.80 25.07 -6.54
C ARG A 344 -1.03 24.96 -7.87
N PRO A 345 -1.41 24.04 -8.76
CA PRO A 345 -0.82 23.93 -10.10
C PRO A 345 -0.98 25.23 -10.88
N SER A 346 0.11 25.79 -11.41
CA SER A 346 0.03 26.99 -12.26
C SER A 346 -0.46 26.64 -13.66
N ARG A 347 -1.16 27.56 -14.32
CA ARG A 347 -1.54 27.37 -15.74
C ARG A 347 -0.34 27.35 -16.71
N ARG A 348 0.87 27.71 -16.24
CA ARG A 348 2.13 27.63 -17.00
C ARG A 348 2.44 26.16 -17.39
N PRO A 349 2.92 25.87 -18.61
CA PRO A 349 3.21 24.50 -19.03
C PRO A 349 4.42 23.92 -18.28
N PRO A 350 4.46 22.59 -18.01
CA PRO A 350 5.65 21.92 -17.48
C PRO A 350 6.78 21.96 -18.49
N GLN A 351 8.03 21.98 -17.99
CA GLN A 351 9.22 22.13 -18.80
C GLN A 351 10.19 20.96 -18.56
N LEU A 352 10.70 20.35 -19.63
CA LEU A 352 11.81 19.41 -19.56
C LEU A 352 13.08 20.19 -19.19
N MET A 353 13.52 20.07 -17.93
CA MET A 353 14.68 20.82 -17.43
C MET A 353 15.99 20.08 -17.65
N HIS A 354 15.99 18.75 -17.47
CA HIS A 354 17.21 17.94 -17.56
C HIS A 354 16.87 16.56 -18.11
N ALA A 355 17.67 16.00 -19.03
CA ALA A 355 17.66 14.56 -19.30
C ALA A 355 19.04 13.92 -19.05
N VAL A 356 19.06 12.96 -18.12
CA VAL A 356 20.23 12.13 -17.81
C VAL A 356 20.24 10.95 -18.77
N CYS A 357 21.18 10.91 -19.70
CA CYS A 357 21.32 9.88 -20.73
C CYS A 357 22.51 8.96 -20.43
N SER A 358 22.43 7.67 -20.75
CA SER A 358 23.54 6.73 -20.53
C SER A 358 23.54 5.56 -21.52
N LEU A 359 24.63 4.78 -21.51
CA LEU A 359 24.77 3.54 -22.28
C LEU A 359 24.66 2.28 -21.38
N TRP A 360 23.82 2.34 -20.35
CA TRP A 360 23.64 1.27 -19.36
C TRP A 360 22.38 0.41 -19.60
N GLY A 361 21.72 0.61 -20.74
CA GLY A 361 20.42 0.08 -21.08
C GLY A 361 19.26 0.84 -20.46
N ARG A 362 18.03 0.40 -20.72
CA ARG A 362 16.80 1.04 -20.21
C ARG A 362 16.79 1.13 -18.68
N VAL A 363 16.27 2.24 -18.14
CA VAL A 363 16.12 2.44 -16.70
C VAL A 363 14.79 1.82 -16.24
N ALA A 364 14.86 0.72 -15.50
CA ALA A 364 13.67 -0.01 -15.04
C ALA A 364 12.99 0.64 -13.83
N ARG A 365 13.78 1.21 -12.91
CA ARG A 365 13.32 1.87 -11.67
C ARG A 365 14.17 3.09 -11.36
N LEU A 366 13.58 4.08 -10.71
CA LEU A 366 14.28 5.26 -10.20
C LEU A 366 13.66 5.75 -8.89
N GLN A 367 14.47 6.29 -7.97
CA GLN A 367 14.03 6.97 -6.76
C GLN A 367 15.01 8.08 -6.39
N TRP A 368 14.50 9.28 -6.09
CA TRP A 368 15.29 10.34 -5.48
C TRP A 368 15.78 9.93 -4.08
N CYS A 369 16.94 10.41 -3.68
CA CYS A 369 17.33 10.38 -2.27
C CYS A 369 16.25 11.13 -1.46
N PRO A 370 15.74 10.56 -0.36
CA PRO A 370 14.62 11.15 0.37
C PRO A 370 14.94 12.47 1.08
N ILE A 371 16.22 12.86 1.15
CA ILE A 371 16.68 14.08 1.81
C ILE A 371 17.09 15.13 0.74
N PRO A 372 16.44 16.32 0.70
CA PRO A 372 16.77 17.37 -0.25
C PRO A 372 18.06 18.13 0.11
N ILE A 373 18.90 18.43 -0.87
CA ILE A 373 20.26 18.98 -0.69
C ILE A 373 20.27 20.50 -0.95
N GLY A 374 19.80 21.29 0.02
CA GLY A 374 19.96 22.76 -0.01
C GLY A 374 19.06 23.49 -1.00
N HIS A 375 19.40 24.75 -1.32
CA HIS A 375 18.42 25.70 -1.86
C HIS A 375 18.77 26.40 -3.18
N ASP A 376 20.04 26.63 -3.56
CA ASP A 376 20.33 27.64 -4.62
C ASP A 376 21.03 27.18 -5.91
N GLU A 377 21.67 26.00 -5.98
CA GLU A 377 22.20 25.44 -7.25
C GLU A 377 22.28 23.90 -7.15
N VAL A 378 21.10 23.30 -6.94
CA VAL A 378 20.99 22.04 -6.20
C VAL A 378 21.24 20.79 -7.07
N ALA A 379 22.39 20.17 -6.86
CA ALA A 379 22.60 18.77 -7.14
C ALA A 379 21.74 17.90 -6.20
N SER A 380 20.80 17.13 -6.75
CA SER A 380 20.05 16.11 -5.99
C SER A 380 20.51 14.71 -6.38
N LEU A 381 20.64 13.81 -5.40
CA LEU A 381 21.02 12.42 -5.67
C LEU A 381 19.81 11.63 -6.20
N LEU A 382 19.98 10.98 -7.35
CA LEU A 382 18.98 10.13 -7.97
C LEU A 382 19.55 8.72 -8.15
N ALA A 383 18.90 7.72 -7.56
CA ALA A 383 19.24 6.32 -7.79
C ALA A 383 18.44 5.77 -8.97
N ILE A 384 19.11 5.08 -9.89
CA ILE A 384 18.55 4.49 -11.12
C ILE A 384 19.01 3.04 -11.31
N LEU A 385 18.06 2.14 -11.53
CA LEU A 385 18.33 0.74 -11.84
C LEU A 385 18.27 0.53 -13.35
N CYS A 386 19.37 0.05 -13.93
CA CYS A 386 19.52 -0.08 -15.37
C CYS A 386 19.37 -1.54 -15.83
N ALA A 387 19.09 -1.76 -17.12
CA ALA A 387 18.87 -3.09 -17.71
C ALA A 387 20.13 -3.99 -17.76
N ASP A 388 21.29 -3.48 -17.34
CA ASP A 388 22.50 -4.28 -17.08
C ASP A 388 22.52 -4.92 -15.68
N GLY A 389 21.48 -4.73 -14.88
CA GLY A 389 21.35 -5.31 -13.54
C GLY A 389 22.17 -4.58 -12.47
N LYS A 390 22.72 -3.40 -12.77
CA LYS A 390 23.48 -2.58 -11.81
C LYS A 390 22.68 -1.35 -11.40
N LEU A 391 22.78 -1.01 -10.11
CA LEU A 391 22.16 0.17 -9.54
C LEU A 391 23.18 1.31 -9.50
N ARG A 392 22.81 2.50 -9.97
CA ARG A 392 23.71 3.66 -10.03
C ARG A 392 23.08 4.85 -9.33
N VAL A 393 23.90 5.62 -8.61
CA VAL A 393 23.51 6.91 -8.04
C VAL A 393 24.18 8.01 -8.86
N VAL A 394 23.36 8.90 -9.41
CA VAL A 394 23.78 10.03 -10.24
C VAL A 394 23.46 11.35 -9.55
N GLU A 395 24.24 12.37 -9.88
CA GLU A 395 24.11 13.74 -9.43
C GLU A 395 23.23 14.50 -10.43
N ALA A 396 21.94 14.67 -10.13
CA ALA A 396 21.04 15.45 -10.97
C ALA A 396 21.25 16.95 -10.71
N LYS A 397 22.09 17.58 -11.54
CA LYS A 397 22.37 19.02 -11.47
C LYS A 397 21.16 19.82 -11.96
N MET A 398 20.74 20.79 -11.16
CA MET A 398 19.62 21.69 -11.46
C MET A 398 20.15 23.10 -11.73
N LEU A 399 20.77 23.30 -12.90
CA LEU A 399 21.27 24.61 -13.34
C LEU A 399 20.10 25.54 -13.68
N GLY A 400 19.97 26.64 -12.93
CA GLY A 400 18.99 27.68 -13.20
C GLY A 400 19.50 28.67 -14.25
N GLY A 401 19.16 28.49 -15.53
CA GLY A 401 19.54 29.50 -16.54
C GLY A 401 19.05 29.28 -17.98
N SER A 402 19.10 28.07 -18.53
CA SER A 402 18.69 27.83 -19.92
C SER A 402 17.19 27.55 -20.05
N SER A 403 16.55 28.17 -21.05
CA SER A 403 15.19 27.82 -21.51
C SER A 403 15.14 26.43 -22.16
N ASP A 404 16.26 26.00 -22.73
CA ASP A 404 16.33 24.90 -23.69
C ASP A 404 16.61 23.54 -23.02
N GLY A 405 16.64 23.51 -21.69
CA GLY A 405 16.99 22.35 -20.88
C GLY A 405 18.50 22.06 -20.82
N TRP A 406 18.86 21.03 -20.05
CA TRP A 406 20.22 20.51 -19.90
C TRP A 406 20.24 19.02 -20.26
N PHE A 407 21.02 18.62 -21.26
CA PHE A 407 21.11 17.24 -21.68
C PHE A 407 22.54 16.76 -21.46
N GLU A 408 22.71 15.65 -20.73
CA GLU A 408 24.03 15.07 -20.49
C GLU A 408 24.04 13.57 -20.74
N ARG A 409 25.15 13.08 -21.32
CA ARG A 409 25.47 11.66 -21.37
C ARG A 409 26.44 11.35 -20.23
N VAL A 410 25.94 10.69 -19.19
CA VAL A 410 26.77 10.20 -18.09
C VAL A 410 27.55 8.98 -18.57
N GLN A 411 28.86 9.01 -18.34
CA GLN A 411 29.81 7.95 -18.66
C GLN A 411 30.05 7.13 -17.40
N ASP A 412 30.38 7.81 -16.30
CA ASP A 412 30.61 7.24 -14.98
C ASP A 412 29.65 7.87 -13.96
N ALA A 413 28.86 7.03 -13.28
CA ALA A 413 28.01 7.46 -12.17
C ALA A 413 28.85 7.79 -10.92
N MET A 414 28.33 8.65 -10.03
CA MET A 414 28.98 8.98 -8.76
C MET A 414 29.19 7.72 -7.89
N VAL A 415 28.19 6.82 -7.86
CA VAL A 415 28.31 5.50 -7.23
C VAL A 415 27.67 4.44 -8.13
N THR A 416 28.33 3.29 -8.28
CA THR A 416 27.77 2.09 -8.92
C THR A 416 27.76 0.94 -7.93
N LEU A 417 26.62 0.29 -7.77
CA LEU A 417 26.39 -0.85 -6.90
C LEU A 417 26.14 -2.10 -7.78
N GLU A 418 26.94 -3.13 -7.57
CA GLU A 418 26.85 -4.44 -8.23
C GLU A 418 27.28 -5.53 -7.24
N ILE A 419 26.77 -6.76 -7.38
CA ILE A 419 27.14 -7.85 -6.47
C ILE A 419 28.60 -8.26 -6.72
N PRO A 420 29.52 -8.12 -5.74
CA PRO A 420 30.93 -8.41 -5.95
C PRO A 420 31.15 -9.89 -6.29
N ASN A 421 32.01 -10.14 -7.28
CA ASN A 421 32.42 -11.48 -7.73
C ASN A 421 31.31 -12.39 -8.31
N GLU A 422 30.08 -11.89 -8.52
CA GLU A 422 28.95 -12.69 -9.02
C GLU A 422 28.27 -12.04 -10.25
N HIS A 423 28.82 -12.28 -11.44
CA HIS A 423 28.32 -11.68 -12.69
C HIS A 423 26.95 -12.19 -13.16
N THR A 424 26.41 -13.23 -12.53
CA THR A 424 25.09 -13.82 -12.84
C THR A 424 23.95 -13.25 -11.98
N VAL A 425 24.27 -12.52 -10.91
CA VAL A 425 23.26 -11.99 -9.98
C VAL A 425 23.04 -10.50 -10.27
N ALA A 426 21.86 -10.19 -10.80
CA ALA A 426 21.43 -8.83 -11.09
C ALA A 426 20.66 -8.23 -9.91
N ILE A 427 20.83 -6.93 -9.69
CA ILE A 427 19.90 -6.13 -8.87
C ILE A 427 18.60 -5.96 -9.67
N THR A 428 17.46 -6.15 -9.02
CA THR A 428 16.13 -6.22 -9.67
C THR A 428 15.14 -5.19 -9.10
N CYS A 429 15.33 -4.80 -7.84
CA CYS A 429 14.61 -3.69 -7.20
C CYS A 429 15.47 -3.07 -6.10
N PHE A 430 15.15 -1.86 -5.66
CA PHE A 430 15.86 -1.18 -4.58
C PHE A 430 14.96 -0.19 -3.84
N THR A 431 15.36 0.19 -2.63
CA THR A 431 14.73 1.22 -1.79
C THR A 431 15.77 1.94 -0.94
N TRP A 432 15.63 3.25 -0.78
CA TRP A 432 16.46 4.02 0.15
C TRP A 432 16.13 3.65 1.61
N VAL A 433 17.15 3.30 2.39
CA VAL A 433 17.04 3.01 3.83
C VAL A 433 17.34 4.26 4.66
N ASN A 434 18.23 5.12 4.17
CA ASN A 434 18.42 6.52 4.60
C ASN A 434 19.24 7.23 3.52
N TRP A 435 19.73 8.46 3.74
CA TRP A 435 20.53 9.19 2.73
C TRP A 435 21.85 8.52 2.32
N ASN A 436 22.41 7.62 3.13
CA ASN A 436 23.67 6.92 2.84
C ASN A 436 23.49 5.43 2.49
N ARG A 437 22.31 4.86 2.73
CA ARG A 437 22.09 3.42 2.67
C ARG A 437 20.95 3.05 1.73
N ILE A 438 21.18 2.04 0.92
CA ILE A 438 20.19 1.50 -0.03
C ILE A 438 20.09 -0.01 0.21
N ALA A 439 18.87 -0.51 0.37
CA ALA A 439 18.57 -1.93 0.31
C ALA A 439 18.21 -2.32 -1.12
N VAL A 440 18.78 -3.43 -1.61
CA VAL A 440 18.58 -3.96 -2.96
C VAL A 440 18.06 -5.39 -2.89
N GLY A 441 17.11 -5.72 -3.76
CA GLY A 441 16.67 -7.08 -4.03
C GLY A 441 17.37 -7.62 -5.28
N CYS A 442 17.67 -8.91 -5.27
CA CYS A 442 18.50 -9.57 -6.27
C CYS A 442 17.76 -10.69 -7.03
N SER A 443 18.26 -11.04 -8.22
CA SER A 443 17.68 -12.07 -9.09
C SER A 443 17.72 -13.49 -8.54
N ASP A 444 18.58 -13.74 -7.55
CA ASP A 444 18.71 -15.00 -6.81
C ASP A 444 17.75 -15.11 -5.60
N GLY A 445 16.99 -14.04 -5.30
CA GLY A 445 16.14 -13.95 -4.11
C GLY A 445 16.84 -13.41 -2.85
N SER A 446 18.11 -13.02 -2.95
CA SER A 446 18.81 -12.35 -1.84
C SER A 446 18.42 -10.87 -1.71
N ILE A 447 18.60 -10.33 -0.50
CA ILE A 447 18.53 -8.90 -0.21
C ILE A 447 19.89 -8.46 0.29
N ALA A 448 20.44 -7.37 -0.25
CA ALA A 448 21.69 -6.77 0.20
C ALA A 448 21.49 -5.33 0.67
N LEU A 449 22.27 -4.91 1.66
CA LEU A 449 22.30 -3.52 2.15
C LEU A 449 23.65 -2.91 1.79
N TRP A 450 23.62 -1.75 1.13
CA TRP A 450 24.79 -1.00 0.72
C TRP A 450 24.92 0.30 1.51
N SER A 451 26.16 0.72 1.72
CA SER A 451 26.55 2.09 2.04
C SER A 451 27.04 2.78 0.76
N LEU A 452 26.77 4.08 0.59
CA LEU A 452 27.28 4.89 -0.52
C LEU A 452 28.62 5.57 -0.17
N PHE A 453 28.76 6.02 1.07
CA PHE A 453 29.93 6.74 1.57
C PHE A 453 30.42 6.09 2.89
N PRO A 454 31.47 5.23 2.86
CA PRO A 454 32.11 4.66 1.66
C PRO A 454 31.18 3.70 0.91
N CYS A 455 31.49 3.46 -0.37
CA CYS A 455 30.74 2.54 -1.23
C CYS A 455 31.10 1.09 -0.89
N GLN A 456 30.29 0.42 -0.08
CA GLN A 456 30.50 -1.00 0.27
C GLN A 456 29.19 -1.73 0.53
N MET A 457 29.17 -3.03 0.22
CA MET A 457 28.11 -3.94 0.65
C MET A 457 28.31 -4.21 2.15
N LEU A 458 27.34 -3.85 2.97
CA LEU A 458 27.36 -4.06 4.42
C LEU A 458 26.96 -5.50 4.77
N GLN A 459 25.98 -6.05 4.04
CA GLN A 459 25.44 -7.39 4.25
C GLN A 459 24.65 -7.87 3.03
N ARG A 460 24.49 -9.18 2.89
CA ARG A 460 23.59 -9.84 1.92
C ARG A 460 23.05 -11.12 2.54
N HIS A 461 21.73 -11.34 2.43
CA HIS A 461 21.02 -12.46 3.04
C HIS A 461 20.07 -13.12 2.04
N PRO A 462 20.01 -14.46 1.97
CA PRO A 462 19.05 -15.18 1.13
C PRO A 462 17.68 -15.17 1.82
N ILE A 463 16.77 -14.30 1.37
CA ILE A 463 15.44 -14.14 1.97
C ILE A 463 14.37 -14.92 1.18
N HIS A 464 14.53 -15.01 -0.14
CA HIS A 464 13.60 -15.68 -1.05
C HIS A 464 14.29 -16.77 -1.87
N CYS A 465 13.51 -17.71 -2.40
CA CYS A 465 13.97 -18.75 -3.33
C CYS A 465 13.81 -18.37 -4.81
N SER A 466 13.29 -17.18 -5.10
CA SER A 466 13.15 -16.65 -6.45
C SER A 466 13.44 -15.15 -6.47
N SER A 467 13.76 -14.60 -7.65
CA SER A 467 14.06 -13.18 -7.86
C SER A 467 13.11 -12.27 -7.08
N VAL A 468 13.69 -11.31 -6.35
CA VAL A 468 12.90 -10.24 -5.74
C VAL A 468 12.37 -9.35 -6.87
N ILE A 469 11.10 -8.94 -6.83
CA ILE A 469 10.50 -8.03 -7.83
C ILE A 469 10.23 -6.64 -7.26
N ASP A 470 10.01 -6.52 -5.95
CA ASP A 470 9.71 -5.28 -5.26
C ASP A 470 10.28 -5.27 -3.85
N ILE A 471 10.70 -4.10 -3.39
CA ILE A 471 11.31 -3.90 -2.07
C ILE A 471 11.02 -2.48 -1.59
N VAL A 472 10.60 -2.33 -0.34
CA VAL A 472 10.26 -1.03 0.28
C VAL A 472 10.67 -1.03 1.75
N SER A 473 11.34 0.05 2.16
CA SER A 473 11.74 0.32 3.54
C SER A 473 10.64 1.03 4.32
N GLY A 474 10.62 0.87 5.65
CA GLY A 474 9.78 1.65 6.55
C GLY A 474 10.27 3.09 6.78
N TYR A 475 10.96 3.68 5.80
CA TYR A 475 11.56 5.01 5.94
C TYR A 475 10.50 6.13 5.96
N PRO A 476 10.64 7.18 6.78
CA PRO A 476 11.74 7.46 7.72
C PRO A 476 11.60 6.84 9.12
N SER A 477 10.40 6.52 9.59
CA SER A 477 10.19 6.16 11.00
C SER A 477 10.79 4.83 11.43
N GLN A 478 10.93 3.88 10.51
CA GLN A 478 11.35 2.49 10.74
C GLN A 478 12.31 2.01 9.63
N PRO A 479 13.48 2.65 9.47
CA PRO A 479 14.32 2.49 8.29
C PRO A 479 14.95 1.10 8.14
N SER A 480 15.22 0.40 9.25
CA SER A 480 15.81 -0.95 9.22
C SER A 480 14.83 -2.03 8.76
N TYR A 481 13.52 -1.79 8.94
CA TYR A 481 12.47 -2.70 8.50
C TYR A 481 12.28 -2.56 6.99
N VAL A 482 12.43 -3.67 6.28
CA VAL A 482 12.28 -3.73 4.82
C VAL A 482 11.33 -4.87 4.47
N THR A 483 10.27 -4.54 3.72
CA THR A 483 9.40 -5.54 3.11
C THR A 483 9.85 -5.83 1.69
N SER A 484 9.73 -7.09 1.28
CA SER A 484 10.14 -7.60 -0.02
C SER A 484 9.09 -8.56 -0.61
N LEU A 485 8.93 -8.49 -1.93
CA LEU A 485 8.01 -9.31 -2.71
C LEU A 485 8.81 -10.07 -3.78
N PRO A 486 8.79 -11.42 -3.80
CA PRO A 486 9.44 -12.24 -4.83
C PRO A 486 8.54 -12.45 -6.06
N ILE A 487 9.10 -12.99 -7.15
CA ILE A 487 8.31 -13.51 -8.29
C ILE A 487 7.34 -14.58 -7.80
N GLY A 488 7.84 -15.55 -7.05
CA GLY A 488 7.07 -16.64 -6.47
C GLY A 488 7.48 -16.88 -5.02
N GLY A 489 6.52 -16.89 -4.11
CA GLY A 489 6.78 -17.06 -2.68
C GLY A 489 5.80 -16.28 -1.81
N VAL A 490 6.30 -15.78 -0.69
CA VAL A 490 5.54 -15.02 0.32
C VAL A 490 6.02 -13.57 0.39
N LEU A 491 5.14 -12.67 0.82
CA LEU A 491 5.55 -11.31 1.17
C LEU A 491 6.30 -11.36 2.52
N THR A 492 7.54 -10.90 2.57
CA THR A 492 8.42 -11.00 3.76
C THR A 492 8.86 -9.64 4.24
N LEU A 493 8.65 -9.37 5.54
CA LEU A 493 9.24 -8.31 6.33
C LEU A 493 10.53 -8.84 6.98
N THR A 494 11.61 -8.09 6.84
CA THR A 494 12.92 -8.39 7.40
C THR A 494 13.43 -7.15 8.14
N ASP A 495 13.85 -7.29 9.40
CA ASP A 495 14.66 -6.24 10.06
C ASP A 495 16.13 -6.40 9.66
N LEU A 496 16.66 -5.40 8.98
CA LEU A 496 18.04 -5.37 8.51
C LEU A 496 19.08 -5.27 9.64
N ASN A 497 18.68 -5.04 10.89
CA ASN A 497 19.61 -5.14 12.03
C ASN A 497 19.89 -6.60 12.43
N ARG A 498 18.92 -7.52 12.25
CA ARG A 498 19.05 -8.95 12.59
C ARG A 498 18.34 -9.86 11.55
N PRO A 499 18.67 -9.77 10.26
CA PRO A 499 17.87 -10.35 9.18
C PRO A 499 17.78 -11.88 9.17
N SER A 500 18.67 -12.59 9.87
CA SER A 500 18.59 -14.06 10.02
C SER A 500 17.67 -14.52 11.17
N ALA A 501 17.27 -13.62 12.07
CA ALA A 501 16.47 -13.92 13.26
C ALA A 501 15.12 -13.19 13.25
N GLU A 502 15.11 -11.92 12.85
CA GLU A 502 13.94 -11.03 12.87
C GLU A 502 13.31 -10.95 11.47
N MET A 503 12.54 -11.98 11.14
CA MET A 503 11.74 -12.06 9.92
C MET A 503 10.29 -12.43 10.22
N SER A 504 9.38 -11.81 9.48
CA SER A 504 7.94 -12.11 9.52
C SER A 504 7.40 -12.17 8.10
N TYR A 505 6.48 -13.07 7.80
CA TYR A 505 5.96 -13.23 6.44
C TYR A 505 4.45 -13.44 6.42
N ASN A 506 3.86 -13.09 5.28
CA ASN A 506 2.48 -13.44 4.98
C ASN A 506 2.41 -14.84 4.34
N ALA A 507 1.81 -15.81 5.03
CA ALA A 507 1.77 -17.19 4.57
C ALA A 507 0.94 -17.46 3.28
N ASN A 508 0.34 -16.44 2.67
CA ASN A 508 -0.35 -16.60 1.39
C ASN A 508 0.66 -16.54 0.25
N LEU A 509 0.92 -17.72 -0.32
CA LEU A 509 1.72 -17.86 -1.53
C LEU A 509 1.13 -17.03 -2.68
N SER A 510 2.01 -16.28 -3.33
CA SER A 510 1.70 -15.47 -4.50
C SER A 510 2.65 -15.81 -5.64
N VAL A 511 2.17 -15.63 -6.87
CA VAL A 511 3.03 -15.44 -8.04
C VAL A 511 2.70 -14.07 -8.61
N SER A 512 3.69 -13.18 -8.61
CA SER A 512 3.58 -11.84 -9.19
C SER A 512 4.68 -11.64 -10.22
N LEU A 513 4.30 -11.08 -11.37
CA LEU A 513 5.21 -10.64 -12.42
C LEU A 513 5.24 -9.11 -12.56
N GLN A 514 4.43 -8.42 -11.74
CA GLN A 514 4.19 -7.00 -11.85
C GLN A 514 4.94 -6.25 -10.72
N PRO A 515 5.92 -5.39 -11.04
CA PRO A 515 6.56 -4.51 -10.07
C PRO A 515 5.64 -3.34 -9.67
N ASN A 516 6.07 -2.57 -8.67
CA ASN A 516 5.36 -1.41 -8.11
C ASN A 516 4.03 -1.78 -7.44
N LEU A 517 3.99 -2.96 -6.80
CA LEU A 517 2.86 -3.51 -6.06
C LEU A 517 3.09 -3.60 -4.55
N LEU A 518 4.14 -2.94 -4.05
CA LEU A 518 4.45 -2.76 -2.65
C LEU A 518 4.63 -1.26 -2.33
N ALA A 519 4.06 -0.78 -1.23
CA ALA A 519 4.21 0.59 -0.76
C ALA A 519 4.23 0.67 0.78
N TRP A 520 4.93 1.66 1.34
CA TRP A 520 4.91 1.98 2.77
C TRP A 520 3.94 3.13 3.04
N SER A 521 3.21 3.06 4.16
CA SER A 521 2.48 4.19 4.73
C SER A 521 3.21 4.67 5.97
N GLU A 522 3.91 5.79 5.86
CA GLU A 522 4.56 6.44 6.99
C GLU A 522 3.52 6.85 8.04
N VAL A 523 2.44 7.51 7.63
CA VAL A 523 1.33 7.91 8.51
C VAL A 523 0.76 6.71 9.30
N LEU A 524 0.60 5.54 8.68
CA LEU A 524 -0.04 4.38 9.32
C LEU A 524 0.92 3.31 9.85
N ARG A 525 2.24 3.47 9.66
CA ARG A 525 3.31 2.51 9.99
C ARG A 525 3.00 1.07 9.55
N GLY A 526 2.73 0.91 8.26
CA GLY A 526 2.52 -0.41 7.66
C GLY A 526 2.61 -0.41 6.14
N TYR A 527 2.72 -1.61 5.59
CA TYR A 527 2.93 -1.86 4.17
C TYR A 527 1.62 -2.20 3.47
N LEU A 528 1.47 -1.77 2.22
CA LEU A 528 0.37 -2.13 1.35
C LEU A 528 0.87 -2.97 0.19
N SER A 529 0.14 -4.05 -0.10
CA SER A 529 0.48 -4.97 -1.17
C SER A 529 -0.77 -5.59 -1.81
N MET A 530 -0.61 -6.13 -3.02
CA MET A 530 -1.62 -7.01 -3.59
C MET A 530 -1.82 -8.27 -2.73
N TRP A 531 -3.07 -8.53 -2.37
CA TRP A 531 -3.48 -9.76 -1.73
C TRP A 531 -3.70 -10.85 -2.79
N PRO A 532 -3.13 -12.07 -2.65
CA PRO A 532 -3.36 -13.15 -3.60
C PRO A 532 -4.84 -13.53 -3.68
N THR A 533 -5.42 -13.51 -4.89
CA THR A 533 -6.79 -13.99 -5.13
C THR A 533 -6.81 -15.01 -6.25
N ASN A 534 -7.73 -15.97 -6.15
CA ASN A 534 -8.02 -16.93 -7.21
C ASN A 534 -9.02 -16.35 -8.24
N PHE A 535 -9.33 -15.06 -8.19
CA PHE A 535 -10.37 -14.42 -9.01
C PHE A 535 -9.73 -13.50 -10.05
N THR A 536 -9.61 -13.99 -11.28
CA THR A 536 -9.00 -13.24 -12.41
C THR A 536 -9.68 -11.92 -12.74
N ALA A 537 -10.96 -11.74 -12.39
CA ALA A 537 -11.73 -10.52 -12.63
C ALA A 537 -11.60 -9.44 -11.55
N ASN A 538 -11.05 -9.75 -10.36
CA ASN A 538 -11.07 -8.85 -9.20
C ASN A 538 -9.75 -8.91 -8.41
N SER A 539 -8.99 -7.82 -8.45
CA SER A 539 -7.77 -7.67 -7.64
C SER A 539 -8.08 -7.07 -6.26
N THR A 540 -7.39 -7.53 -5.23
CA THR A 540 -7.54 -7.00 -3.86
C THR A 540 -6.20 -6.41 -3.38
N VAL A 541 -6.27 -5.25 -2.72
CA VAL A 541 -5.16 -4.62 -2.02
C VAL A 541 -5.37 -4.80 -0.52
N SER A 542 -4.29 -5.10 0.21
CA SER A 542 -4.29 -5.30 1.66
C SER A 542 -3.21 -4.49 2.37
N PHE A 543 -3.38 -4.29 3.68
CA PHE A 543 -2.45 -3.56 4.55
C PHE A 543 -1.91 -4.48 5.66
N SER A 544 -0.59 -4.62 5.73
CA SER A 544 0.16 -5.27 6.81
C SER A 544 0.73 -4.20 7.75
N GLY A 545 0.16 -4.02 8.94
CA GLY A 545 0.75 -3.18 9.99
C GLY A 545 2.05 -3.79 10.51
N LEU A 546 3.02 -2.98 10.94
CA LEU A 546 4.35 -3.47 11.33
C LEU A 546 4.30 -4.56 12.42
N THR A 547 3.53 -4.33 13.48
CA THR A 547 3.30 -5.25 14.60
C THR A 547 2.40 -6.45 14.26
N THR A 548 1.73 -6.42 13.12
CA THR A 548 0.63 -7.34 12.75
C THR A 548 0.83 -7.92 11.35
N PHE A 549 2.07 -7.93 10.87
CA PHE A 549 2.43 -8.14 9.47
C PHE A 549 1.89 -9.44 8.83
N PRO A 550 1.85 -10.60 9.52
CA PRO A 550 1.26 -11.83 8.96
C PRO A 550 -0.26 -11.77 8.73
N GLN A 551 -0.96 -10.73 9.25
CA GLN A 551 -2.42 -10.67 9.37
C GLN A 551 -2.98 -9.40 8.68
N PRO A 552 -2.79 -9.23 7.37
CA PRO A 552 -3.16 -8.01 6.69
C PRO A 552 -4.67 -7.84 6.56
N ARG A 553 -5.08 -6.58 6.44
CA ARG A 553 -6.47 -6.16 6.35
C ARG A 553 -6.83 -5.83 4.91
N HIS A 554 -8.00 -6.27 4.46
CA HIS A 554 -8.55 -5.86 3.16
C HIS A 554 -8.73 -4.34 3.10
N ILE A 555 -8.03 -3.69 2.16
CA ILE A 555 -8.16 -2.26 1.90
C ILE A 555 -9.14 -1.99 0.76
N MET A 556 -8.88 -2.50 -0.44
CA MET A 556 -9.69 -2.22 -1.63
C MET A 556 -9.85 -3.48 -2.50
N THR A 557 -10.99 -3.63 -3.17
CA THR A 557 -11.12 -4.49 -4.35
C THR A 557 -11.36 -3.64 -5.60
N VAL A 558 -10.74 -3.98 -6.73
CA VAL A 558 -10.91 -3.32 -8.04
C VAL A 558 -11.20 -4.34 -9.15
N GLU A 559 -11.99 -3.95 -10.14
CA GLU A 559 -12.59 -4.81 -11.19
C GLU A 559 -11.64 -5.07 -12.38
N SER A 560 -10.33 -5.15 -12.11
CA SER A 560 -9.28 -5.34 -13.12
C SER A 560 -7.97 -5.80 -12.44
N GLN A 561 -6.95 -6.19 -13.22
CA GLN A 561 -5.60 -6.40 -12.69
C GLN A 561 -5.01 -5.07 -12.22
N VAL A 562 -4.45 -5.03 -11.00
CA VAL A 562 -3.66 -3.87 -10.53
C VAL A 562 -2.29 -3.90 -11.19
N THR A 563 -1.87 -2.75 -11.72
CA THR A 563 -0.57 -2.58 -12.38
C THR A 563 0.42 -1.79 -11.52
N CYS A 564 -0.07 -0.89 -10.65
CA CYS A 564 0.78 -0.16 -9.72
C CYS A 564 -0.02 0.37 -8.51
N LEU A 565 0.68 0.55 -7.39
CA LEU A 565 0.18 1.12 -6.14
C LEU A 565 1.04 2.32 -5.73
N ALA A 566 0.40 3.35 -5.18
CA ALA A 566 1.10 4.46 -4.54
C ALA A 566 0.38 4.89 -3.26
N MET A 567 1.03 4.70 -2.12
CA MET A 567 0.63 5.31 -0.86
C MET A 567 1.23 6.71 -0.76
N SER A 568 0.49 7.68 -0.23
CA SER A 568 1.06 8.99 0.05
C SER A 568 2.01 8.90 1.26
N PRO A 569 3.22 9.47 1.18
CA PRO A 569 4.10 9.58 2.35
C PRO A 569 3.54 10.55 3.40
N CYS A 570 2.66 11.47 2.99
CA CYS A 570 2.21 12.60 3.78
C CYS A 570 0.77 12.49 4.32
N ASN A 571 -0.03 11.54 3.84
CA ASN A 571 -1.43 11.37 4.24
C ASN A 571 -1.88 9.90 4.04
N PRO A 572 -2.95 9.41 4.68
CA PRO A 572 -3.32 7.99 4.67
C PRO A 572 -4.10 7.57 3.41
N PHE A 573 -3.85 8.19 2.24
CA PHE A 573 -4.58 7.94 1.00
C PHE A 573 -3.78 7.06 0.05
N LEU A 574 -4.44 6.01 -0.44
CA LEU A 574 -3.92 5.10 -1.44
C LEU A 574 -4.40 5.50 -2.83
N LEU A 575 -3.51 5.40 -3.82
CA LEU A 575 -3.85 5.32 -5.23
C LEU A 575 -3.57 3.92 -5.78
N VAL A 576 -4.50 3.43 -6.60
CA VAL A 576 -4.42 2.11 -7.26
C VAL A 576 -4.62 2.30 -8.76
N GLY A 577 -3.62 1.95 -9.55
CA GLY A 577 -3.68 1.94 -11.02
C GLY A 577 -3.99 0.54 -11.52
N THR A 578 -4.81 0.44 -12.57
CA THR A 578 -5.25 -0.84 -13.12
C THR A 578 -5.03 -0.96 -14.64
N SER A 579 -5.06 -2.21 -15.13
CA SER A 579 -4.86 -2.55 -16.54
C SER A 579 -5.95 -2.02 -17.47
N ASP A 580 -7.16 -1.78 -16.96
CA ASP A 580 -8.26 -1.10 -17.68
C ASP A 580 -8.08 0.42 -17.78
N GLY A 581 -6.96 0.98 -17.29
CA GLY A 581 -6.71 2.41 -17.30
C GLY A 581 -7.48 3.21 -16.24
N SER A 582 -8.18 2.55 -15.31
CA SER A 582 -8.78 3.22 -14.15
C SER A 582 -7.72 3.61 -13.11
N LEU A 583 -7.93 4.77 -12.48
CA LEU A 583 -7.23 5.20 -11.27
C LEU A 583 -8.22 5.28 -10.11
N TRP A 584 -7.94 4.57 -9.02
CA TRP A 584 -8.80 4.51 -7.83
C TRP A 584 -8.14 5.16 -6.62
N SER A 585 -8.95 5.71 -5.71
CA SER A 585 -8.51 6.19 -4.39
C SER A 585 -9.45 5.81 -3.24
N THR A 586 -8.87 5.72 -2.04
CA THR A 586 -9.55 5.50 -0.76
C THR A 586 -8.69 6.03 0.38
N ASN A 587 -9.33 6.49 1.46
CA ASN A 587 -8.65 6.63 2.74
C ASN A 587 -8.44 5.24 3.36
N VAL A 588 -7.19 4.92 3.73
CA VAL A 588 -6.79 3.63 4.32
C VAL A 588 -7.01 3.61 5.83
N LEU A 589 -6.84 4.75 6.52
CA LEU A 589 -7.13 4.90 7.96
C LEU A 589 -8.57 4.48 8.28
N ARG A 590 -9.54 5.06 7.55
CA ARG A 590 -10.97 4.71 7.59
C ARG A 590 -11.22 3.21 7.52
N LYS A 591 -10.48 2.51 6.66
CA LYS A 591 -10.71 1.10 6.36
C LYS A 591 -10.10 0.16 7.40
N ILE A 592 -9.00 0.56 8.03
CA ILE A 592 -8.34 -0.19 9.11
C ILE A 592 -9.06 0.01 10.45
N MET A 593 -9.41 1.26 10.75
CA MET A 593 -9.93 1.70 12.06
C MET A 593 -11.47 1.74 12.13
N GLY A 594 -12.17 1.80 10.99
CA GLY A 594 -13.63 1.88 10.92
C GLY A 594 -14.34 0.64 11.44
N TYR A 595 -15.13 0.81 12.51
CA TYR A 595 -15.94 -0.27 13.09
C TYR A 595 -17.28 -0.40 12.36
N ARG A 596 -17.42 -1.43 11.51
CA ARG A 596 -18.65 -1.76 10.74
C ARG A 596 -19.14 -0.68 9.78
N GLU A 597 -18.44 0.44 9.65
CA GLU A 597 -18.75 1.49 8.70
C GLU A 597 -18.53 1.02 7.25
N LYS A 598 -19.39 1.50 6.35
CA LYS A 598 -19.18 1.37 4.92
C LYS A 598 -18.24 2.48 4.47
N VAL A 599 -16.99 2.12 4.20
CA VAL A 599 -16.01 3.01 3.57
C VAL A 599 -16.24 3.01 2.06
N ASN A 600 -16.21 4.18 1.45
CA ASN A 600 -16.29 4.32 0.00
C ASN A 600 -14.89 4.31 -0.65
N LYS A 601 -14.83 3.98 -1.94
CA LYS A 601 -13.71 4.23 -2.85
C LYS A 601 -14.20 5.09 -4.00
N ILE A 602 -13.32 5.83 -4.66
CA ILE A 602 -13.65 6.61 -5.86
C ILE A 602 -12.72 6.24 -7.01
N ARG A 603 -13.25 6.22 -8.24
CA ARG A 603 -12.43 6.24 -9.45
C ARG A 603 -12.20 7.69 -9.85
N ILE A 604 -10.96 8.16 -9.85
CA ILE A 604 -10.62 9.55 -10.22
C ILE A 604 -10.79 9.74 -11.73
N PHE A 605 -10.33 8.76 -12.53
CA PHE A 605 -10.53 8.74 -13.98
C PHE A 605 -10.44 7.32 -14.55
N LYS A 606 -10.91 7.14 -15.79
CA LYS A 606 -10.55 6.01 -16.66
C LYS A 606 -9.90 6.56 -17.93
N HIS A 607 -8.68 6.12 -18.20
CA HIS A 607 -8.01 6.28 -19.48
C HIS A 607 -8.36 5.10 -20.38
N GLU A 608 -8.53 5.34 -21.69
CA GLU A 608 -8.77 4.32 -22.70
C GLU A 608 -8.01 4.71 -23.96
N TYR A 609 -7.25 3.78 -24.54
CA TYR A 609 -6.49 3.99 -25.78
C TYR A 609 -7.05 3.14 -26.92
N ARG A 610 -7.02 3.70 -28.13
CA ARG A 610 -7.27 2.98 -29.38
C ARG A 610 -6.21 3.34 -30.43
N PRO A 611 -5.51 2.36 -31.02
CA PRO A 611 -4.50 2.64 -32.03
C PRO A 611 -5.13 3.20 -33.32
N ALA A 612 -4.36 4.00 -34.06
CA ALA A 612 -4.75 4.45 -35.38
C ALA A 612 -4.89 3.25 -36.34
N GLN A 613 -5.87 3.31 -37.24
CA GLN A 613 -5.88 2.36 -38.36
C GLN A 613 -4.72 2.68 -39.31
N PRO A 614 -4.00 1.67 -39.82
CA PRO A 614 -2.94 1.89 -40.81
C PRO A 614 -3.55 2.41 -42.12
N SER A 615 -3.41 3.70 -42.38
CA SER A 615 -3.86 4.38 -43.61
C SER A 615 -2.65 5.02 -44.29
N PRO A 616 -2.50 4.90 -45.63
CA PRO A 616 -1.39 5.50 -46.37
C PRO A 616 -1.48 7.03 -46.48
N ASP A 617 -2.68 7.62 -46.41
CA ASP A 617 -2.94 9.04 -46.75
C ASP A 617 -3.07 9.97 -45.55
N HIS A 618 -2.89 9.47 -44.32
CA HIS A 618 -2.93 10.29 -43.11
C HIS A 618 -1.55 10.35 -42.46
N GLY A 619 -1.10 11.56 -42.14
CA GLY A 619 0.16 11.78 -41.43
C GLY A 619 0.21 10.94 -40.15
N ARG A 620 1.40 10.40 -39.83
CA ARG A 620 1.59 9.41 -38.76
C ARG A 620 0.84 9.84 -37.49
N SER A 621 -0.17 9.04 -37.10
CA SER A 621 -0.93 9.24 -35.88
C SER A 621 -0.70 8.06 -34.94
N ARG A 622 -0.55 8.36 -33.65
CA ARG A 622 -0.44 7.35 -32.59
C ARG A 622 -1.79 6.74 -32.22
N GLY A 623 -2.90 7.31 -32.70
CA GLY A 623 -4.26 6.88 -32.37
C GLY A 623 -5.05 7.92 -31.59
N VAL A 624 -6.03 7.42 -30.83
CA VAL A 624 -6.96 8.23 -30.05
C VAL A 624 -6.97 7.71 -28.61
N VAL A 625 -6.88 8.63 -27.65
CA VAL A 625 -7.15 8.35 -26.23
C VAL A 625 -8.44 9.05 -25.79
N ARG A 626 -9.10 8.47 -24.80
CA ARG A 626 -10.22 9.08 -24.09
C ARG A 626 -9.90 9.08 -22.59
N ILE A 627 -10.14 10.21 -21.94
CA ILE A 627 -10.03 10.31 -20.47
C ILE A 627 -11.40 10.71 -19.91
N THR A 628 -11.99 9.79 -19.15
CA THR A 628 -13.33 9.95 -18.58
C THR A 628 -13.24 10.32 -17.10
N HIS A 629 -14.04 11.31 -16.69
CA HIS A 629 -14.08 11.90 -15.35
C HIS A 629 -15.52 11.95 -14.81
N GLY A 630 -15.69 12.42 -13.57
CA GLY A 630 -17.01 12.64 -12.96
C GLY A 630 -17.65 11.39 -12.36
N TYR A 631 -16.86 10.41 -11.91
CA TYR A 631 -17.39 9.23 -11.22
C TYR A 631 -17.82 9.57 -9.79
N LEU A 632 -18.92 8.97 -9.36
CA LEU A 632 -19.38 9.04 -7.97
C LEU A 632 -18.59 8.05 -7.09
N PRO A 633 -18.42 8.34 -5.78
CA PRO A 633 -17.93 7.36 -4.82
C PRO A 633 -18.83 6.13 -4.77
N GLU A 634 -18.21 4.95 -4.65
CA GLU A 634 -18.89 3.66 -4.55
C GLU A 634 -18.47 2.91 -3.28
N VAL A 635 -19.31 2.00 -2.80
CA VAL A 635 -19.05 1.27 -1.55
C VAL A 635 -17.92 0.26 -1.75
N ASN A 636 -16.86 0.37 -0.95
CA ASN A 636 -15.70 -0.51 -0.97
C ASN A 636 -15.97 -1.81 -0.18
N ASP A 637 -16.94 -2.59 -0.63
CA ASP A 637 -17.32 -3.89 -0.07
C ASP A 637 -16.48 -5.03 -0.69
N HIS A 638 -16.17 -6.07 0.09
CA HIS A 638 -15.46 -7.26 -0.40
C HIS A 638 -16.44 -8.16 -1.17
N PRO A 639 -16.10 -8.68 -2.39
CA PRO A 639 -17.02 -9.50 -3.20
C PRO A 639 -17.67 -10.69 -2.46
N ARG A 640 -16.89 -11.42 -1.65
CA ARG A 640 -17.38 -12.54 -0.80
C ARG A 640 -18.46 -12.11 0.20
N ALA A 641 -18.41 -10.89 0.75
CA ALA A 641 -19.41 -10.38 1.68
C ALA A 641 -20.74 -10.07 0.97
N ASN A 642 -20.67 -9.56 -0.26
CA ASN A 642 -21.86 -9.28 -1.07
C ASN A 642 -22.57 -10.58 -1.51
N PHE A 643 -21.83 -11.63 -1.84
CA PHE A 643 -22.40 -12.93 -2.22
C PHE A 643 -23.08 -13.65 -1.04
N THR A 644 -22.38 -13.78 0.10
CA THR A 644 -22.94 -14.39 1.32
C THR A 644 -24.16 -13.61 1.84
N GLY A 645 -24.14 -12.28 1.76
CA GLY A 645 -25.29 -11.43 2.03
C GLY A 645 -26.48 -11.70 1.10
N LYS A 646 -26.26 -11.82 -0.22
CA LYS A 646 -27.29 -12.16 -1.20
C LYS A 646 -27.90 -13.54 -0.92
N GLN A 647 -27.10 -14.59 -0.79
CA GLN A 647 -27.58 -15.94 -0.47
C GLN A 647 -28.36 -15.99 0.85
N ALA A 648 -27.86 -15.32 1.90
CA ALA A 648 -28.59 -15.22 3.17
C ALA A 648 -29.94 -14.49 3.02
N SER A 649 -30.03 -13.48 2.16
CA SER A 649 -31.28 -12.77 1.87
C SER A 649 -32.27 -13.62 1.06
N GLU A 650 -31.78 -14.42 0.12
CA GLU A 650 -32.60 -15.31 -0.72
C GLU A 650 -33.10 -16.51 0.09
N ASN A 651 -32.25 -17.09 0.94
CA ASN A 651 -32.66 -18.12 1.90
C ASN A 651 -33.69 -17.59 2.92
N LYS A 652 -33.60 -16.31 3.33
CA LYS A 652 -34.64 -15.65 4.14
C LYS A 652 -35.96 -15.48 3.36
N LYS A 653 -35.92 -15.03 2.10
CA LYS A 653 -37.11 -14.95 1.22
C LYS A 653 -37.75 -16.33 0.98
N GLY A 654 -36.95 -17.38 0.84
CA GLY A 654 -37.39 -18.78 0.73
C GLY A 654 -38.06 -19.30 2.01
N LYS A 655 -37.48 -19.03 3.19
CA LYS A 655 -38.11 -19.34 4.50
C LYS A 655 -39.42 -18.54 4.69
N GLY A 656 -39.49 -17.28 4.24
CA GLY A 656 -40.71 -16.46 4.24
C GLY A 656 -41.87 -17.05 3.43
N LYS A 657 -41.62 -17.55 2.21
CA LYS A 657 -42.67 -18.21 1.40
C LYS A 657 -43.11 -19.58 1.97
N LYS A 658 -42.25 -20.29 2.71
CA LYS A 658 -42.64 -21.54 3.39
C LYS A 658 -43.41 -21.32 4.71
N ALA A 659 -43.22 -20.19 5.39
CA ALA A 659 -43.96 -19.85 6.62
C ALA A 659 -45.47 -19.67 6.40
N GLN A 660 -45.93 -19.48 5.15
CA GLN A 660 -47.35 -19.30 4.82
C GLN A 660 -48.11 -20.62 4.54
N LYS A 661 -47.47 -21.79 4.67
CA LYS A 661 -48.15 -23.11 4.59
C LYS A 661 -47.70 -24.05 5.71
N GLY A 662 -48.54 -24.17 6.74
CA GLY A 662 -48.61 -25.33 7.62
C GLY A 662 -47.55 -25.41 8.72
N SER A 663 -47.97 -25.20 9.96
CA SER A 663 -47.18 -25.50 11.15
C SER A 663 -47.09 -27.02 11.42
N ALA A 664 -45.90 -27.62 11.44
CA ALA A 664 -45.56 -28.74 12.33
C ALA A 664 -44.06 -29.07 12.34
N LYS A 665 -43.60 -29.61 13.47
CA LYS A 665 -42.28 -30.23 13.75
C LYS A 665 -41.03 -29.32 13.68
N LYS A 666 -40.66 -28.88 14.88
CA LYS A 666 -39.36 -28.33 15.27
C LYS A 666 -38.27 -29.42 15.16
N ALA A 667 -37.65 -29.53 13.98
CA ALA A 667 -36.40 -30.26 13.83
C ALA A 667 -35.26 -29.37 14.34
N GLN A 668 -34.51 -29.87 15.33
CA GLN A 668 -33.20 -29.32 15.68
C GLN A 668 -32.32 -29.41 14.44
N ARG A 669 -31.82 -28.27 13.98
CA ARG A 669 -30.80 -28.20 12.94
C ARG A 669 -29.54 -27.66 13.58
N ASP A 670 -28.48 -28.44 13.42
CA ASP A 670 -27.13 -28.02 13.73
C ASP A 670 -26.76 -26.79 12.89
N VAL A 671 -25.72 -26.07 13.35
CA VAL A 671 -25.24 -24.84 12.73
C VAL A 671 -24.96 -25.11 11.24
N GLU A 672 -25.53 -24.26 10.36
CA GLU A 672 -25.49 -24.47 8.91
C GLU A 672 -24.03 -24.49 8.42
N ASP A 673 -23.64 -25.62 7.82
CA ASP A 673 -22.33 -25.95 7.28
C ASP A 673 -21.85 -24.93 6.23
N ASP A 674 -20.58 -24.51 6.32
CA ASP A 674 -19.94 -23.65 5.32
C ASP A 674 -19.78 -24.43 4.00
N GLY A 675 -20.79 -24.32 3.13
CA GLY A 675 -20.87 -25.02 1.84
C GLY A 675 -19.89 -24.57 0.76
N PHE A 676 -18.66 -24.19 1.13
CA PHE A 676 -17.60 -23.77 0.20
C PHE A 676 -16.82 -24.97 -0.37
N ASP A 677 -16.57 -26.01 0.43
CA ASP A 677 -15.81 -27.21 -0.03
C ASP A 677 -16.60 -28.09 -1.04
N ASN A 678 -17.87 -27.74 -1.33
CA ASN A 678 -18.71 -28.37 -2.35
C ASN A 678 -19.05 -27.42 -3.52
N MET A 679 -18.37 -26.27 -3.64
CA MET A 679 -18.65 -25.30 -4.68
C MET A 679 -18.02 -25.74 -6.01
N ASP A 680 -18.84 -26.01 -7.03
CA ASP A 680 -18.32 -26.38 -8.34
C ASP A 680 -17.65 -25.19 -9.06
N GLU A 681 -16.88 -25.53 -10.10
CA GLU A 681 -16.12 -24.60 -10.93
C GLU A 681 -17.02 -23.55 -11.61
N GLY A 682 -18.28 -23.87 -11.88
CA GLY A 682 -19.29 -22.93 -12.37
C GLY A 682 -19.74 -21.93 -11.31
N GLY A 683 -19.88 -22.36 -10.05
CA GLY A 683 -20.11 -21.50 -8.90
C GLY A 683 -18.97 -20.51 -8.70
N ALA A 684 -17.72 -20.94 -8.84
CA ALA A 684 -16.54 -20.07 -8.79
C ALA A 684 -16.55 -18.99 -9.90
N MET A 685 -16.99 -19.34 -11.11
CA MET A 685 -17.10 -18.40 -12.23
C MET A 685 -18.18 -17.32 -12.02
N THR A 686 -19.19 -17.54 -11.17
CA THR A 686 -20.21 -16.51 -10.86
C THR A 686 -19.76 -15.41 -9.87
N PHE A 687 -18.52 -15.48 -9.36
CA PHE A 687 -17.92 -14.38 -8.56
C PHE A 687 -17.32 -13.27 -9.43
N ALA A 688 -17.14 -13.49 -10.73
CA ALA A 688 -16.75 -12.43 -11.66
C ALA A 688 -17.94 -11.47 -11.85
N THR A 689 -17.80 -10.25 -11.34
CA THR A 689 -18.78 -9.16 -11.49
C THR A 689 -18.70 -8.53 -12.88
N GLY A 690 -18.91 -9.33 -13.92
CA GLY A 690 -18.90 -8.89 -15.32
C GLY A 690 -18.04 -9.78 -16.23
N PRO A 691 -18.08 -9.53 -17.56
CA PRO A 691 -17.17 -10.17 -18.51
C PRO A 691 -15.74 -9.70 -18.27
N LEU A 692 -14.76 -10.59 -18.43
CA LEU A 692 -13.36 -10.21 -18.48
C LEU A 692 -13.10 -9.46 -19.79
N ILE A 693 -12.76 -8.17 -19.71
CA ILE A 693 -12.43 -7.33 -20.87
C ILE A 693 -10.91 -7.28 -21.01
N ILE A 694 -10.41 -7.64 -22.19
CA ILE A 694 -9.00 -7.46 -22.57
C ILE A 694 -8.93 -6.13 -23.33
N GLU A 695 -8.41 -5.10 -22.65
CA GLU A 695 -8.19 -3.77 -23.22
C GLU A 695 -6.84 -3.72 -23.97
N ASP A 696 -6.64 -2.71 -24.83
CA ASP A 696 -5.33 -2.47 -25.48
C ASP A 696 -4.24 -2.25 -24.41
N PRO A 697 -3.03 -2.82 -24.54
CA PRO A 697 -1.96 -2.65 -23.56
C PRO A 697 -1.64 -1.19 -23.21
N HIS A 698 -1.78 -0.24 -24.14
CA HIS A 698 -1.51 1.17 -23.86
C HIS A 698 -2.59 1.84 -23.00
N THR A 699 -3.76 1.22 -22.80
CA THR A 699 -4.84 1.70 -21.93
C THR A 699 -4.42 1.73 -20.46
N ARG A 700 -3.58 0.79 -20.01
CA ARG A 700 -3.22 0.61 -18.59
C ARG A 700 -2.58 1.83 -17.94
N VAL A 701 -2.77 1.99 -16.63
CA VAL A 701 -1.90 2.83 -15.80
C VAL A 701 -0.55 2.11 -15.63
N THR A 702 0.58 2.79 -15.79
CA THR A 702 1.92 2.17 -15.72
C THR A 702 2.67 2.49 -14.42
N SER A 703 2.53 3.71 -13.90
CA SER A 703 3.23 4.16 -12.70
C SER A 703 2.47 5.31 -12.02
N ILE A 704 2.55 5.41 -10.70
CA ILE A 704 1.91 6.46 -9.89
C ILE A 704 2.91 6.93 -8.85
N ALA A 705 2.98 8.24 -8.59
CA ALA A 705 3.70 8.79 -7.44
C ALA A 705 2.96 9.99 -6.83
N TRP A 706 2.75 9.95 -5.52
CA TRP A 706 2.39 11.12 -4.73
C TRP A 706 3.60 12.04 -4.57
N ASN A 707 3.37 13.35 -4.45
CA ASN A 707 4.42 14.31 -4.13
C ASN A 707 4.80 14.20 -2.64
N PRO A 708 6.08 13.98 -2.28
CA PRO A 708 6.54 13.81 -0.90
C PRO A 708 6.66 15.12 -0.11
N ASN A 709 6.44 16.27 -0.76
CA ASN A 709 6.59 17.57 -0.11
C ASN A 709 5.25 17.95 0.54
N ALA A 710 5.23 18.14 1.86
CA ALA A 710 3.99 18.28 2.64
C ALA A 710 3.00 19.34 2.11
N LEU A 711 3.51 20.50 1.67
CA LEU A 711 2.73 21.59 1.04
C LEU A 711 2.01 21.18 -0.26
N PHE A 712 2.49 20.12 -0.90
CA PHE A 712 2.03 19.57 -2.17
C PHE A 712 1.50 18.14 -2.01
N SER A 713 1.29 17.67 -0.78
CA SER A 713 0.91 16.28 -0.45
C SER A 713 -0.40 15.78 -1.09
N CYS A 714 -1.18 16.71 -1.64
CA CYS A 714 -2.39 16.43 -2.42
C CYS A 714 -2.12 16.15 -3.91
N TRP A 715 -0.90 16.35 -4.41
CA TRP A 715 -0.56 16.19 -5.82
C TRP A 715 -0.09 14.76 -6.11
N ALA A 716 -0.57 14.20 -7.21
CA ALA A 716 -0.12 12.92 -7.74
C ALA A 716 0.24 13.03 -9.22
N ALA A 717 1.29 12.33 -9.62
CA ALA A 717 1.62 12.06 -11.02
C ALA A 717 1.17 10.65 -11.37
N VAL A 718 0.57 10.48 -12.55
CA VAL A 718 -0.03 9.22 -13.00
C VAL A 718 0.34 9.01 -14.46
N ALA A 719 1.14 7.99 -14.74
CA ALA A 719 1.56 7.60 -16.07
C ALA A 719 0.62 6.56 -16.69
N MET A 720 0.33 6.71 -17.98
CA MET A 720 -0.51 5.83 -18.78
C MET A 720 0.30 5.19 -19.91
N GLY A 721 -0.10 3.98 -20.32
CA GLY A 721 0.60 3.22 -21.35
C GLY A 721 0.69 3.92 -22.71
N SER A 722 -0.21 4.87 -23.00
CA SER A 722 -0.21 5.72 -24.19
C SER A 722 0.86 6.83 -24.18
N GLY A 723 1.81 6.79 -23.24
CA GLY A 723 2.84 7.83 -23.07
C GLY A 723 2.31 9.20 -22.64
N LEU A 724 1.09 9.24 -22.08
CA LEU A 724 0.58 10.40 -21.40
C LEU A 724 0.87 10.32 -19.89
N VAL A 725 1.18 11.46 -19.29
CA VAL A 725 1.35 11.63 -17.85
C VAL A 725 0.36 12.68 -17.39
N ARG A 726 -0.51 12.32 -16.45
CA ARG A 726 -1.44 13.24 -15.80
C ARG A 726 -0.92 13.61 -14.42
N VAL A 727 -0.59 14.87 -14.20
CA VAL A 727 -0.36 15.44 -12.87
C VAL A 727 -1.66 16.07 -12.41
N ILE A 728 -2.13 15.72 -11.21
CA ILE A 728 -3.46 16.04 -10.69
C ILE A 728 -3.31 16.55 -9.26
N ASP A 729 -3.96 17.67 -8.95
CA ASP A 729 -4.23 18.06 -7.57
C ASP A 729 -5.52 17.37 -7.08
N LEU A 730 -5.39 16.50 -6.07
CA LEU A 730 -6.47 15.73 -5.47
C LEU A 730 -6.97 16.33 -4.15
N GLY A 731 -6.48 17.53 -3.79
CA GLY A 731 -6.76 18.17 -2.52
C GLY A 731 -8.14 18.79 -2.50
N VAL A 732 -9.04 18.25 -1.66
CA VAL A 732 -10.34 18.87 -1.42
C VAL A 732 -10.17 20.05 -0.45
N ASP A 733 -10.82 21.16 -0.77
CA ASP A 733 -10.86 22.32 0.11
C ASP A 733 -11.77 21.97 1.32
N GLY A 734 -11.21 22.05 2.53
CA GLY A 734 -11.86 21.55 3.74
C GLY A 734 -12.91 22.50 4.32
N LEU A 735 -13.91 21.93 5.01
CA LEU A 735 -14.79 22.66 5.94
C LEU A 735 -13.97 23.04 7.19
N GLY A 736 -13.12 24.06 7.09
CA GLY A 736 -12.12 24.44 8.10
C GLY A 736 -12.72 24.81 9.47
N ASP A 737 -13.95 25.34 9.48
CA ASP A 737 -14.66 25.85 10.66
C ASP A 737 -14.84 24.82 11.80
N ALA A 738 -14.67 23.52 11.52
CA ALA A 738 -14.80 22.46 12.52
C ALA A 738 -13.56 22.28 13.42
N MET A 739 -12.35 22.64 12.96
CA MET A 739 -11.13 22.46 13.77
C MET A 739 -10.92 23.56 14.80
N GLU A 740 -11.34 24.80 14.53
CA GLU A 740 -11.24 25.89 15.53
C GLU A 740 -12.21 25.68 16.70
N ASN A 741 -13.41 25.15 16.45
CA ASN A 741 -14.45 25.00 17.47
C ASN A 741 -14.22 23.82 18.45
N SER A 742 -13.22 22.95 18.23
CA SER A 742 -12.88 21.87 19.17
C SER A 742 -11.72 22.18 20.12
N ASP A 743 -10.89 23.17 19.78
CA ASP A 743 -9.71 23.55 20.57
C ASP A 743 -10.00 24.85 21.34
N SER A 744 -10.78 24.73 22.42
CA SER A 744 -10.88 25.77 23.44
C SER A 744 -9.49 26.08 24.03
N PRO A 745 -9.14 27.35 24.33
CA PRO A 745 -7.76 27.79 24.61
C PRO A 745 -7.15 27.29 25.94
N GLU A 746 -7.76 26.33 26.62
CA GLU A 746 -7.27 25.75 27.89
C GLU A 746 -6.31 24.57 27.69
N ASN A 747 -6.08 24.11 26.44
CA ASN A 747 -5.14 23.02 26.11
C ASN A 747 -3.95 23.46 25.22
N SER A 748 -3.73 24.77 25.05
CA SER A 748 -2.53 25.27 24.37
C SER A 748 -1.40 25.48 25.36
N ASP A 749 -0.66 24.40 25.68
CA ASP A 749 0.75 24.39 26.16
C ASP A 749 1.24 22.94 26.36
N GLU A 750 1.05 22.08 25.35
CA GLU A 750 1.90 20.88 25.20
C GLU A 750 2.75 21.04 23.94
N ASP A 751 4.02 21.37 24.15
CA ASP A 751 5.07 21.27 23.14
C ASP A 751 5.05 19.89 22.47
N MET A 752 5.57 19.80 21.24
CA MET A 752 5.88 18.52 20.63
C MET A 752 6.81 17.76 21.59
N PRO A 753 6.40 16.62 22.19
CA PRO A 753 7.34 15.83 22.97
C PRO A 753 8.39 15.31 21.99
N ASP A 754 9.64 15.71 22.20
CA ASP A 754 10.76 15.21 21.42
C ASP A 754 10.72 13.68 21.45
N VAL A 755 10.86 13.08 20.26
CA VAL A 755 11.05 11.64 20.16
C VAL A 755 12.48 11.38 20.61
N ASP A 756 12.66 11.04 21.89
CA ASP A 756 13.97 10.79 22.49
C ASP A 756 14.80 9.84 21.61
N ASN A 757 15.95 10.34 21.17
CA ASN A 757 16.80 9.72 20.15
C ASN A 757 17.60 8.50 20.65
N GLU A 758 17.35 8.02 21.87
CA GLU A 758 18.20 7.00 22.52
C GLU A 758 17.99 5.56 21.99
N ASP A 759 16.88 5.28 21.28
CA ASP A 759 16.50 3.93 20.78
C ASP A 759 16.11 3.90 19.27
N ALA A 760 16.84 4.62 18.40
CA ALA A 760 16.56 4.72 16.94
C ALA A 760 17.64 4.09 16.03
#